data_AF-A0A2Z3H333-F1
#
_entry.id   AF-A0A2Z3H333-F1
#
_cell.length_a   1.000
_cell.length_b   1.000
_cell.length_c   1.000
_cell.angle_alpha   90.00
_cell.angle_beta   90.00
_cell.angle_gamma   90.00
#
_symmetry.space_group_name_H-M   'P 1'
#
loop_
_entity.id
_entity.type
_entity.pdbx_description
1 polymer ?
#
loop_
_entity_poly.entity_id
_entity_poly.type
_entity_poly.pdbx_seq_one_letter_code
_entity_poly.pdbx_strand_id
1 'polypeptide(L)'
;MALELGQSASWPGVAAVESCTGTVSHGITPGVFVMSTYPQTAAPRAFGDLVLSDGVRAAVFRGCKLDAVSGRAGPDGQTFTLTILDRRWRWRYGAISGRYNQLDKRGKLVPWTIRSPQELAELCLKAMGERNYVINLPAGLTAAAGANLEQYLRAGEDFPQSLTNPPTVWDLIPPAEALARLADLYGCRVIYQPFADRVVVAPLGAGGPLTDFPCESIAPNVDGPETPSAVGVAGAPVRVQMRLLLEPVGKEWDGSYRPVNELSYAPQGGGKVQISTAAYDGAGPNPSIKVYLRFNRDWAAPAPLPDKAVFAQFGSSAAGSAADKLADVAAAINGHPDCAPVLKAEAAGDVLTVTGLAQGFPFELEAESSSPGPPDRFEAAVVQPPERPGPNWESCPLPNFPAVRATDRLSYDQAVLLAQGSVFKCYRVLNADAETGRPPIRVPGYGGLVRRHQLTLQPTKVDQVAPEPREKGVIRRVPNVDEAIRGPLGGLPEFYDGYSRDQGADVYGSVWKLLGNVVWDGDRREDNTGPEDKVYVPIAEIDPISQVVTFTDYVYRYAIVAGTDVRQAFPTLTLETAVLVSVSDTGELVRAKYTAKLGGAAPVEWQIREDVQLCVRGRYGPKNKYLGREWVDQKEAEARAAYYLAGMAHRYRVTGGETRQYIGIHLINLDGHVQQVSWSVGPGGASTVASTNSEHSASVPPYAARRRAENLPPDKSAALANFFEEERAGRLLPPR
;
A
#
# COMPACT_ATOMS: atom_id res chain seq x y z
N MET A 1 47.53 58.80 -28.90
CA MET A 1 46.88 57.48 -28.94
C MET A 1 45.69 57.57 -27.99
N ALA A 2 44.55 58.04 -28.48
CA ALA A 2 43.33 58.12 -27.66
C ALA A 2 42.81 56.68 -27.51
N LEU A 3 42.72 56.16 -26.28
CA LEU A 3 41.95 54.95 -26.03
C LEU A 3 40.50 55.29 -26.38
N GLU A 4 39.99 54.75 -27.48
CA GLU A 4 38.55 54.71 -27.69
C GLU A 4 37.96 53.83 -26.58
N LEU A 5 37.36 54.48 -25.57
CA LEU A 5 36.52 53.86 -24.56
C LEU A 5 35.21 53.42 -25.24
N GLY A 6 35.32 52.44 -26.13
CA GLY A 6 34.21 51.87 -26.88
C GLY A 6 33.56 50.74 -26.10
N GLN A 7 32.25 50.80 -25.95
CA GLN A 7 31.47 49.65 -25.50
C GLN A 7 31.54 48.57 -26.57
N SER A 8 31.75 47.32 -26.17
CA SER A 8 31.93 46.22 -27.11
C SER A 8 31.36 44.92 -26.58
N ALA A 9 30.90 44.08 -27.49
CA ALA A 9 30.60 42.69 -27.24
C ALA A 9 31.41 41.85 -28.23
N SER A 10 31.93 40.71 -27.80
CA SER A 10 32.74 39.84 -28.66
C SER A 10 32.39 38.37 -28.50
N TRP A 11 32.38 37.66 -29.63
CA TRP A 11 32.22 36.22 -29.73
C TRP A 11 33.26 35.66 -30.72
N PRO A 12 33.89 34.50 -30.46
CA PRO A 12 34.87 33.94 -31.37
C PRO A 12 34.30 33.65 -32.77
N GLY A 13 34.92 34.24 -33.79
CA GLY A 13 34.47 34.11 -35.18
C GLY A 13 33.38 35.12 -35.58
N VAL A 14 33.09 36.12 -34.74
CA VAL A 14 32.20 37.25 -35.06
C VAL A 14 33.02 38.54 -35.14
N ALA A 15 32.94 39.23 -36.28
CA ALA A 15 33.76 40.40 -36.59
C ALA A 15 33.12 41.73 -36.16
N ALA A 16 31.80 41.85 -36.26
CA ALA A 16 31.09 43.10 -35.95
C ALA A 16 29.78 42.81 -35.20
N VAL A 17 29.71 43.26 -33.95
CA VAL A 17 28.55 43.11 -33.07
C VAL A 17 27.85 44.46 -32.94
N GLU A 18 26.54 44.47 -33.17
CA GLU A 18 25.70 45.66 -33.03
C GLU A 18 25.21 45.81 -31.58
N SER A 19 24.70 44.71 -31.01
CA SER A 19 24.23 44.67 -29.63
C SER A 19 24.29 43.25 -29.07
N CYS A 20 24.35 43.15 -27.74
CA CYS A 20 24.22 41.88 -27.05
C CYS A 20 23.50 42.11 -25.72
N THR A 21 22.48 41.30 -25.48
CA THR A 21 21.74 41.28 -24.20
C THR A 21 21.71 39.85 -23.70
N GLY A 22 21.95 39.63 -22.41
CA GLY A 22 21.74 38.30 -21.85
C GLY A 22 21.42 38.29 -20.38
N THR A 23 20.80 37.19 -19.97
CA THR A 23 20.22 37.01 -18.65
C THR A 23 20.67 35.69 -18.05
N VAL A 24 21.11 35.72 -16.80
CA VAL A 24 21.43 34.56 -15.98
C VAL A 24 20.50 34.56 -14.76
N SER A 25 19.88 33.42 -14.47
CA SER A 25 18.94 33.22 -13.34
C SER A 25 19.21 31.91 -12.61
N HIS A 26 18.57 31.70 -11.46
CA HIS A 26 18.66 30.46 -10.67
C HIS A 26 18.20 29.21 -11.44
N GLY A 27 18.77 28.06 -11.08
CA GLY A 27 18.39 26.74 -11.59
C GLY A 27 19.41 26.14 -12.54
N ILE A 28 19.01 25.00 -13.11
CA ILE A 28 19.85 24.18 -13.98
C ILE A 28 19.71 24.53 -15.47
N THR A 29 18.65 25.26 -15.84
CA THR A 29 18.49 25.81 -17.19
C THR A 29 19.55 26.86 -17.48
N PRO A 30 20.26 26.80 -18.63
CA PRO A 30 21.27 27.78 -18.98
C PRO A 30 20.70 29.18 -19.18
N GLY A 31 21.51 30.18 -18.84
CA GLY A 31 21.28 31.58 -19.17
C GLY A 31 21.42 31.78 -20.68
N VAL A 32 20.68 32.75 -21.19
CA VAL A 32 20.55 33.00 -22.63
C VAL A 32 21.07 34.40 -22.93
N PHE A 33 21.95 34.48 -23.92
CA PHE A 33 22.47 35.70 -24.50
C PHE A 33 22.03 35.78 -25.96
N VAL A 34 21.49 36.92 -26.34
CA VAL A 34 21.06 37.23 -27.70
C VAL A 34 21.97 38.32 -28.23
N MET A 35 22.75 37.98 -29.25
CA MET A 35 23.70 38.86 -29.90
C MET A 35 23.24 39.17 -31.31
N SER A 36 23.14 40.45 -31.65
CA SER A 36 22.83 40.93 -33.00
C SER A 36 24.11 41.36 -33.70
N THR A 37 24.34 40.85 -34.90
CA THR A 37 25.58 41.08 -35.66
C THR A 37 25.27 41.47 -37.11
N TYR A 38 26.22 42.18 -37.72
CA TYR A 38 26.17 42.45 -39.15
C TYR A 38 26.49 41.19 -39.97
N PRO A 39 26.13 41.17 -41.25
CA PRO A 39 26.46 40.07 -42.15
C PRO A 39 27.96 39.91 -42.28
N GLN A 40 28.44 38.68 -42.17
CA GLN A 40 29.86 38.36 -42.26
C GLN A 40 30.07 37.05 -43.02
N THR A 41 31.25 36.89 -43.60
CA THR A 41 31.63 35.71 -44.39
C THR A 41 32.15 34.55 -43.54
N ALA A 42 32.64 34.84 -42.33
CA ALA A 42 33.12 33.82 -41.40
C ALA A 42 31.98 33.25 -40.56
N ALA A 43 31.93 31.92 -40.45
CA ALA A 43 30.99 31.25 -39.56
C ALA A 43 31.38 31.49 -38.09
N PRO A 44 30.42 31.86 -37.22
CA PRO A 44 30.66 31.93 -35.77
C PRO A 44 31.14 30.57 -35.23
N ARG A 45 32.04 30.58 -34.25
CA ARG A 45 32.44 29.33 -33.59
C ARG A 45 31.30 28.79 -32.73
N ALA A 46 31.15 27.47 -32.71
CA ALA A 46 30.14 26.79 -31.90
C ALA A 46 30.36 26.93 -30.37
N PHE A 47 31.61 27.15 -29.95
CA PHE A 47 32.00 27.27 -28.55
C PHE A 47 32.97 28.44 -28.37
N GLY A 48 32.87 29.12 -27.23
CA GLY A 48 33.71 30.28 -26.95
C GLY A 48 33.40 30.95 -25.63
N ASP A 49 34.20 31.95 -25.31
CA ASP A 49 33.93 32.85 -24.19
C ASP A 49 33.23 34.09 -24.76
N LEU A 50 32.11 34.47 -24.14
CA LEU A 50 31.39 35.69 -24.46
C LEU A 50 31.93 36.82 -23.58
N VAL A 51 32.34 37.93 -24.19
CA VAL A 51 32.83 39.10 -23.45
C VAL A 51 31.94 40.30 -23.74
N LEU A 52 31.42 40.93 -22.69
CA LEU A 52 30.70 42.20 -22.73
C LEU A 52 31.52 43.26 -22.01
N SER A 53 31.76 44.41 -22.63
CA SER A 53 32.55 45.50 -22.05
C SER A 53 31.89 46.85 -22.27
N ASP A 54 31.95 47.72 -21.26
CA ASP A 54 31.58 49.13 -21.36
C ASP A 54 32.78 50.05 -21.70
N GLY A 55 33.94 49.47 -22.05
CA GLY A 55 35.20 50.18 -22.26
C GLY A 55 36.03 50.39 -20.99
N VAL A 56 35.45 50.21 -19.80
CA VAL A 56 36.14 50.33 -18.49
C VAL A 56 36.18 48.98 -17.76
N ARG A 57 35.07 48.25 -17.81
CA ARG A 57 34.84 46.95 -17.18
C ARG A 57 34.49 45.93 -18.26
N ALA A 58 34.75 44.66 -17.96
CA ALA A 58 34.43 43.56 -18.86
C ALA A 58 33.87 42.36 -18.08
N ALA A 59 32.69 41.89 -18.48
CA ALA A 59 32.07 40.64 -18.04
C ALA A 59 32.46 39.52 -19.01
N VAL A 60 33.13 38.49 -18.50
CA VAL A 60 33.60 37.34 -19.29
C VAL A 60 32.81 36.09 -18.87
N PHE A 61 32.03 35.55 -19.80
CA PHE A 61 31.25 34.31 -19.61
C PHE A 61 31.97 33.16 -20.29
N ARG A 62 32.54 32.27 -19.48
CA ARG A 62 33.41 31.20 -19.97
C ARG A 62 32.64 29.96 -20.41
N GLY A 63 33.15 29.29 -21.44
CA GLY A 63 32.65 27.96 -21.85
C GLY A 63 31.22 27.95 -22.40
N CYS A 64 30.80 29.06 -23.01
CA CYS A 64 29.49 29.21 -23.62
C CYS A 64 29.37 28.39 -24.91
N LYS A 65 28.14 28.18 -25.37
CA LYS A 65 27.80 27.47 -26.61
C LYS A 65 26.86 28.30 -27.46
N LEU A 66 27.13 28.37 -28.76
CA LEU A 66 26.20 28.89 -29.74
C LEU A 66 25.11 27.84 -30.01
N ASP A 67 23.86 28.19 -29.73
CA ASP A 67 22.71 27.29 -29.84
C ASP A 67 22.00 27.45 -31.18
N ALA A 68 21.73 28.70 -31.57
CA ALA A 68 21.05 29.01 -32.82
C ALA A 68 21.62 30.26 -33.48
N VAL A 69 21.58 30.28 -34.81
CA VAL A 69 21.83 31.47 -35.63
C VAL A 69 20.61 31.66 -36.52
N SER A 70 20.00 32.83 -36.47
CA SER A 70 18.89 33.19 -37.34
C SER A 70 19.22 34.46 -38.11
N GLY A 71 18.89 34.49 -39.40
CA GLY A 71 19.11 35.65 -40.26
C GLY A 71 17.79 36.31 -40.60
N ARG A 72 17.74 37.65 -40.52
CA ARG A 72 16.62 38.44 -41.00
C ARG A 72 17.11 39.40 -42.07
N ALA A 73 16.48 39.35 -43.25
CA ALA A 73 16.66 40.35 -44.29
C ALA A 73 15.43 41.27 -44.30
N GLY A 74 15.66 42.57 -44.14
CA GLY A 74 14.62 43.61 -44.20
C GLY A 74 15.02 44.75 -45.15
N PRO A 75 14.13 45.75 -45.33
CA PRO A 75 14.42 46.94 -46.14
C PRO A 75 15.66 47.72 -45.66
N ASP A 76 15.96 47.63 -44.37
CA ASP A 76 17.05 48.35 -43.70
C ASP A 76 18.38 47.56 -43.66
N GLY A 77 18.43 46.38 -44.26
CA GLY A 77 19.63 45.54 -44.34
C GLY A 77 19.41 44.10 -43.88
N GLN A 78 20.52 43.35 -43.80
CA GLN A 78 20.55 41.99 -43.26
C GLN A 78 21.17 42.02 -41.85
N THR A 79 20.53 41.36 -40.89
CA THR A 79 21.07 41.17 -39.53
C THR A 79 21.02 39.70 -39.16
N PHE A 80 22.04 39.26 -38.42
CA PHE A 80 22.07 37.92 -37.82
C PHE A 80 21.86 38.02 -36.31
N THR A 81 21.01 37.15 -35.78
CA THR A 81 20.78 36.99 -34.35
C THR A 81 21.33 35.64 -33.90
N LEU A 82 22.29 35.70 -32.99
CA LEU A 82 22.96 34.56 -32.38
C LEU A 82 22.39 34.34 -30.98
N THR A 83 21.90 33.14 -30.71
CA THR A 83 21.49 32.69 -29.38
C THR A 83 22.62 31.90 -28.76
N ILE A 84 23.20 32.41 -27.67
CA ILE A 84 24.35 31.84 -26.97
C ILE A 84 23.90 31.42 -25.56
N LEU A 85 24.28 30.22 -25.16
CA LEU A 85 23.99 29.64 -23.85
C LEU A 85 25.22 29.68 -22.95
N ASP A 86 25.01 29.98 -21.66
CA ASP A 86 26.07 29.87 -20.65
C ASP A 86 26.54 28.42 -20.42
N ARG A 87 27.61 28.24 -19.63
CA ARG A 87 28.26 26.93 -19.41
C ARG A 87 27.31 25.81 -18.94
N ARG A 88 26.14 26.13 -18.39
CA ARG A 88 25.15 25.15 -17.93
C ARG A 88 24.50 24.37 -19.07
N TRP A 89 24.73 24.73 -20.33
CA TRP A 89 24.37 23.87 -21.46
C TRP A 89 24.94 22.45 -21.29
N ARG A 90 26.10 22.31 -20.62
CA ARG A 90 26.74 21.02 -20.32
C ARG A 90 25.96 20.19 -19.30
N TRP A 91 25.23 20.84 -18.40
CA TRP A 91 24.54 20.20 -17.27
C TRP A 91 23.36 19.33 -17.70
N ARG A 92 22.88 19.51 -18.95
CA ARG A 92 21.85 18.67 -19.56
C ARG A 92 22.35 17.26 -19.91
N TYR A 93 23.66 17.05 -19.90
CA TYR A 93 24.29 15.81 -20.32
C TYR A 93 24.97 15.10 -19.13
N GLY A 94 25.30 13.82 -19.34
CA GLY A 94 25.84 12.94 -18.31
C GLY A 94 24.75 12.13 -17.62
N ALA A 95 25.17 11.15 -16.83
CA ALA A 95 24.29 10.27 -16.09
C ALA A 95 24.90 9.96 -14.72
N ILE A 96 24.06 9.92 -13.69
CA ILE A 96 24.42 9.42 -12.38
C ILE A 96 23.50 8.26 -12.00
N SER A 97 24.07 7.25 -11.35
CA SER A 97 23.33 6.07 -10.90
C SER A 97 23.81 5.67 -9.52
N GLY A 98 22.87 5.23 -8.68
CA GLY A 98 23.19 4.80 -7.33
C GLY A 98 21.95 4.61 -6.47
N ARG A 99 22.10 3.80 -5.43
CA ARG A 99 21.10 3.62 -4.37
C ARG A 99 21.70 4.10 -3.06
N TYR A 100 21.16 5.19 -2.54
CA TYR A 100 21.67 5.88 -1.36
C TYR A 100 20.63 5.91 -0.26
N ASN A 101 21.10 5.93 0.98
CA ASN A 101 20.26 5.95 2.19
C ASN A 101 19.14 4.91 2.16
N GLN A 102 19.46 3.71 1.68
CA GLN A 102 18.49 2.63 1.60
C GLN A 102 18.16 2.17 3.00
N LEU A 103 16.88 1.85 3.22
CA LEU A 103 16.44 1.22 4.45
C LEU A 103 16.52 -0.30 4.28
N ASP A 104 17.01 -0.99 5.30
CA ASP A 104 16.92 -2.44 5.38
C ASP A 104 15.48 -2.86 5.71
N LYS A 105 15.22 -4.17 5.77
CA LYS A 105 13.91 -4.72 6.15
C LYS A 105 13.47 -4.30 7.56
N ARG A 106 14.37 -3.78 8.40
CA ARG A 106 14.11 -3.31 9.77
C ARG A 106 13.85 -1.80 9.84
N GLY A 107 13.87 -1.10 8.70
CA GLY A 107 13.75 0.35 8.66
C GLY A 107 15.02 1.11 9.08
N LYS A 108 16.17 0.43 9.21
CA LYS A 108 17.47 1.07 9.51
C LYS A 108 18.24 1.39 8.24
N LEU A 109 19.06 2.44 8.28
CA LEU A 109 19.94 2.80 7.16
C LEU A 109 21.00 1.72 6.91
N VAL A 110 21.14 1.32 5.65
CA VAL A 110 22.18 0.36 5.21
C VAL A 110 23.55 1.06 5.18
N PRO A 111 24.55 0.63 5.99
CA PRO A 111 25.76 1.42 6.27
C PRO A 111 26.53 1.91 5.03
N TRP A 112 26.82 1.03 4.07
CA TRP A 112 27.57 1.39 2.86
C TRP A 112 26.80 2.29 1.88
N THR A 113 25.47 2.41 2.04
CA THR A 113 24.62 3.29 1.22
C THR A 113 24.44 4.68 1.81
N ILE A 114 24.90 4.91 3.05
CA ILE A 114 24.71 6.19 3.74
C ILE A 114 25.43 7.30 3.01
N ARG A 115 24.69 8.33 2.64
CA ARG A 115 25.22 9.57 2.08
C ARG A 115 24.46 10.77 2.64
N SER A 116 25.18 11.76 3.11
CA SER A 116 24.56 13.01 3.55
C SER A 116 24.02 13.80 2.35
N PRO A 117 23.08 14.73 2.54
CA PRO A 117 22.62 15.61 1.47
C PRO A 117 23.77 16.36 0.79
N GLN A 118 24.79 16.75 1.56
CA GLN A 118 25.99 17.40 1.04
C GLN A 118 26.79 16.46 0.14
N GLU A 119 27.05 15.22 0.57
CA GLU A 119 27.77 14.23 -0.24
C GLU A 119 27.01 13.86 -1.51
N LEU A 120 25.68 13.73 -1.44
CA LEU A 120 24.84 13.50 -2.61
C LEU A 120 24.95 14.65 -3.62
N ALA A 121 24.93 15.90 -3.14
CA ALA A 121 25.13 17.06 -3.99
C ALA A 121 26.54 17.11 -4.61
N GLU A 122 27.58 16.75 -3.85
CA GLU A 122 28.94 16.63 -4.38
C GLU A 122 29.05 15.57 -5.49
N LEU A 123 28.39 14.42 -5.33
CA LEU A 123 28.39 13.37 -6.36
C LEU A 123 27.79 13.89 -7.66
N CYS A 124 26.66 14.61 -7.59
CA CYS A 124 26.06 15.24 -8.77
C CYS A 124 26.99 16.28 -9.40
N LEU A 125 27.58 17.18 -8.60
CA LEU A 125 28.47 18.23 -9.11
C LEU A 125 29.73 17.65 -9.77
N LYS A 126 30.32 16.61 -9.18
CA LYS A 126 31.44 15.86 -9.79
C LYS A 126 31.03 15.21 -11.11
N ALA A 127 29.85 14.58 -11.17
CA ALA A 127 29.31 13.98 -12.38
C ALA A 127 28.99 15.03 -13.48
N MET A 128 28.63 16.26 -13.10
CA MET A 128 28.47 17.39 -14.02
C MET A 128 29.81 17.96 -14.53
N GLY A 129 30.95 17.53 -13.96
CA GLY A 129 32.28 18.07 -14.26
C GLY A 129 32.58 19.41 -13.58
N GLU A 130 31.79 19.81 -12.58
CA GLU A 130 31.98 21.04 -11.83
C GLU A 130 33.02 20.85 -10.74
N ARG A 131 34.01 21.76 -10.67
CA ARG A 131 35.16 21.66 -9.76
C ARG A 131 35.15 22.66 -8.61
N ASN A 132 34.47 23.79 -8.80
CA ASN A 132 34.42 24.87 -7.83
C ASN A 132 32.97 25.06 -7.37
N TYR A 133 32.67 24.66 -6.15
CA TYR A 133 31.31 24.72 -5.63
C TYR A 133 31.24 24.94 -4.12
N VAL A 134 30.11 25.51 -3.68
CA VAL A 134 29.77 25.71 -2.26
C VAL A 134 28.39 25.10 -2.02
N ILE A 135 28.30 24.20 -1.05
CA ILE A 135 27.06 23.48 -0.75
C ILE A 135 26.59 23.89 0.65
N ASN A 136 25.41 24.52 0.70
CA ASN A 136 24.70 24.83 1.94
C ASN A 136 23.42 23.99 1.99
N LEU A 137 23.60 22.70 2.26
CA LEU A 137 22.54 21.74 2.56
C LEU A 137 22.65 21.30 4.02
N PRO A 138 21.55 20.86 4.65
CA PRO A 138 21.58 20.41 6.04
C PRO A 138 22.57 19.27 6.24
N ALA A 139 23.20 19.27 7.42
CA ALA A 139 24.07 18.18 7.82
C ALA A 139 23.24 16.89 7.96
N GLY A 140 23.80 15.80 7.47
CA GLY A 140 23.24 14.45 7.62
C GLY A 140 24.34 13.46 7.98
N LEU A 141 23.96 12.21 8.17
CA LEU A 141 24.93 11.13 8.32
C LEU A 141 25.75 11.00 7.05
N THR A 142 27.06 11.08 7.18
CA THR A 142 28.02 10.98 6.08
C THR A 142 28.38 9.52 5.79
N ALA A 143 28.98 9.26 4.63
CA ALA A 143 29.54 7.95 4.28
C ALA A 143 30.51 7.43 5.35
N ALA A 144 31.23 8.33 6.01
CA ALA A 144 32.16 8.00 7.10
C ALA A 144 31.47 7.32 8.29
N ALA A 145 30.20 7.64 8.56
CA ALA A 145 29.44 6.99 9.63
C ALA A 145 29.27 5.48 9.38
N GLY A 146 29.15 5.06 8.12
CA GLY A 146 29.03 3.65 7.72
C GLY A 146 30.32 3.00 7.22
N ALA A 147 31.42 3.74 7.10
CA ALA A 147 32.61 3.31 6.36
C ALA A 147 33.32 2.06 6.93
N ASN A 148 33.22 1.84 8.23
CA ASN A 148 33.85 0.69 8.90
C ASN A 148 32.87 -0.47 9.16
N LEU A 149 31.67 -0.40 8.58
CA LEU A 149 30.62 -1.38 8.75
C LEU A 149 30.37 -2.11 7.42
N GLU A 150 31.06 -3.23 7.24
CA GLU A 150 30.85 -4.15 6.11
C GLU A 150 29.64 -5.09 6.32
N GLN A 151 28.95 -4.93 7.45
CA GLN A 151 27.77 -5.69 7.84
C GLN A 151 26.61 -4.74 8.14
N TYR A 152 25.37 -5.22 8.06
CA TYR A 152 24.22 -4.50 8.60
C TYR A 152 24.41 -4.25 10.11
N LEU A 153 23.82 -3.15 10.61
CA LEU A 153 23.86 -2.84 12.04
C LEU A 153 23.32 -3.99 12.89
N ARG A 154 24.00 -4.29 14.01
CA ARG A 154 23.55 -5.31 14.96
C ARG A 154 22.36 -4.78 15.77
N ALA A 155 21.69 -5.67 16.51
CA ALA A 155 20.66 -5.22 17.46
C ALA A 155 21.25 -4.26 18.48
N GLY A 156 20.54 -3.16 18.74
CA GLY A 156 20.96 -2.13 19.71
C GLY A 156 21.99 -1.14 19.18
N GLU A 157 22.58 -1.40 18.01
CA GLU A 157 23.38 -0.40 17.29
C GLU A 157 22.45 0.42 16.39
N ASP A 158 22.44 1.73 16.61
CA ASP A 158 21.70 2.70 15.81
C ASP A 158 22.63 3.82 15.39
N PHE A 159 22.46 4.32 14.17
CA PHE A 159 23.09 5.58 13.80
C PHE A 159 22.43 6.73 14.57
N PRO A 160 23.15 7.83 14.83
CA PRO A 160 22.54 9.05 15.33
C PRO A 160 21.38 9.47 14.42
N GLN A 161 20.22 9.79 14.99
CA GLN A 161 19.08 10.24 14.21
C GLN A 161 19.40 11.60 13.56
N SER A 162 19.69 11.61 12.26
CA SER A 162 19.88 12.85 11.51
C SER A 162 18.57 13.41 10.96
N LEU A 163 17.58 12.55 10.68
CA LEU A 163 16.30 12.87 10.02
C LEU A 163 16.43 13.56 8.64
N THR A 164 17.66 13.68 8.11
CA THR A 164 17.99 14.44 6.90
C THR A 164 18.56 13.56 5.79
N ASN A 165 18.54 12.23 5.92
CA ASN A 165 19.07 11.28 4.94
C ASN A 165 17.92 10.58 4.16
N PRO A 166 17.32 11.22 3.14
CA PRO A 166 16.21 10.64 2.41
C PRO A 166 16.68 9.44 1.56
N PRO A 167 15.92 8.34 1.52
CA PRO A 167 16.15 7.25 0.58
C PRO A 167 16.12 7.78 -0.84
N THR A 168 17.21 7.58 -1.57
CA THR A 168 17.40 8.15 -2.90
C THR A 168 17.86 7.08 -3.86
N VAL A 169 17.11 6.89 -4.95
CA VAL A 169 17.46 5.97 -6.03
C VAL A 169 17.59 6.78 -7.32
N TRP A 170 18.76 6.73 -7.93
CA TRP A 170 19.03 7.31 -9.23
C TRP A 170 19.37 6.20 -10.22
N ASP A 171 18.67 6.19 -11.34
CA ASP A 171 18.87 5.24 -12.44
C ASP A 171 19.09 6.03 -13.73
N LEU A 172 20.37 6.16 -14.11
CA LEU A 172 20.83 6.91 -15.29
C LEU A 172 20.21 8.31 -15.45
N ILE A 173 19.98 9.01 -14.34
CA ILE A 173 19.35 10.34 -14.33
C ILE A 173 20.42 11.41 -14.64
N PRO A 174 20.10 12.48 -15.39
CA PRO A 174 20.99 13.63 -15.53
C PRO A 174 21.38 14.21 -14.16
N PRO A 175 22.69 14.40 -13.87
CA PRO A 175 23.13 14.76 -12.53
C PRO A 175 22.63 16.14 -12.07
N ALA A 176 22.41 17.08 -13.00
CA ALA A 176 21.82 18.37 -12.69
C ALA A 176 20.36 18.27 -12.25
N GLU A 177 19.59 17.37 -12.87
CA GLU A 177 18.19 17.11 -12.48
C GLU A 177 18.13 16.46 -11.10
N ALA A 178 19.00 15.47 -10.85
CA ALA A 178 19.13 14.83 -9.54
C ALA A 178 19.50 15.85 -8.45
N LEU A 179 20.46 16.75 -8.73
CA LEU A 179 20.86 17.83 -7.82
C LEU A 179 19.72 18.83 -7.58
N ALA A 180 19.01 19.24 -8.62
CA ALA A 180 17.88 20.18 -8.48
C ALA A 180 16.76 19.58 -7.64
N ARG A 181 16.41 18.31 -7.87
CA ARG A 181 15.43 17.58 -7.03
C ARG A 181 15.89 17.51 -5.59
N LEU A 182 17.16 17.19 -5.34
CA LEU A 182 17.73 17.15 -4.00
C LEU A 182 17.71 18.53 -3.33
N ALA A 183 18.07 19.60 -4.03
CA ALA A 183 18.05 20.96 -3.49
C ALA A 183 16.61 21.40 -3.15
N ASP A 184 15.65 21.10 -4.04
CA ASP A 184 14.23 21.41 -3.84
C ASP A 184 13.67 20.72 -2.57
N LEU A 185 14.16 19.52 -2.21
CA LEU A 185 13.76 18.81 -0.97
C LEU A 185 14.03 19.63 0.30
N TYR A 186 15.06 20.47 0.28
CA TYR A 186 15.50 21.27 1.43
C TYR A 186 15.24 22.77 1.27
N GLY A 187 14.39 23.17 0.30
CA GLY A 187 14.11 24.58 0.03
C GLY A 187 15.33 25.36 -0.47
N CYS A 188 16.30 24.67 -1.06
CA CYS A 188 17.51 25.25 -1.64
C CYS A 188 17.41 25.32 -3.16
N ARG A 189 18.24 26.15 -3.80
CA ARG A 189 18.35 26.25 -5.26
C ARG A 189 19.78 26.02 -5.71
N VAL A 190 19.93 25.52 -6.94
CA VAL A 190 21.22 25.44 -7.65
C VAL A 190 21.47 26.76 -8.36
N ILE A 191 22.62 27.37 -8.11
CA ILE A 191 22.95 28.74 -8.52
C ILE A 191 24.30 28.73 -9.23
N TYR A 192 24.34 29.23 -10.46
CA TYR A 192 25.60 29.41 -11.19
C TYR A 192 26.10 30.84 -11.02
N GLN A 193 27.35 30.99 -10.57
CA GLN A 193 28.03 32.27 -10.45
C GLN A 193 29.07 32.44 -11.57
N PRO A 194 28.76 33.20 -12.64
CA PRO A 194 29.61 33.26 -13.82
C PRO A 194 30.98 33.90 -13.57
N PHE A 195 31.08 34.88 -12.67
CA PHE A 195 32.33 35.62 -12.46
C PHE A 195 33.22 35.00 -11.39
N ALA A 196 32.61 34.34 -10.39
CA ALA A 196 33.34 33.53 -9.43
C ALA A 196 33.66 32.12 -9.95
N ASP A 197 33.20 31.79 -11.16
CA ASP A 197 33.35 30.49 -11.84
C ASP A 197 32.93 29.31 -10.94
N ARG A 198 31.90 29.49 -10.10
CA ARG A 198 31.48 28.51 -9.09
C ARG A 198 29.99 28.20 -9.11
N VAL A 199 29.64 27.03 -8.62
CA VAL A 199 28.24 26.61 -8.39
C VAL A 199 27.93 26.70 -6.91
N VAL A 200 26.81 27.31 -6.55
CA VAL A 200 26.35 27.43 -5.17
C VAL A 200 25.02 26.70 -5.02
N VAL A 201 24.89 25.88 -3.98
CA VAL A 201 23.60 25.33 -3.54
C VAL A 201 23.25 26.03 -2.24
N ALA A 202 22.20 26.85 -2.25
CA ALA A 202 21.86 27.68 -1.08
C ALA A 202 20.34 27.86 -0.92
N PRO A 203 19.86 28.12 0.31
CA PRO A 203 18.47 28.45 0.58
C PRO A 203 18.07 29.79 -0.06
N LEU A 204 16.79 29.93 -0.36
CA LEU A 204 16.25 31.18 -0.91
C LEU A 204 16.40 32.33 0.09
N GLY A 205 16.78 33.51 -0.41
CA GLY A 205 17.03 34.70 0.38
C GLY A 205 18.40 34.74 1.07
N ALA A 206 19.23 33.69 0.97
CA ALA A 206 20.55 33.68 1.58
C ALA A 206 21.59 34.43 0.73
N GLY A 207 22.03 35.60 1.20
CA GLY A 207 22.96 36.43 0.46
C GLY A 207 23.09 37.83 1.05
N GLY A 208 23.92 38.65 0.42
CA GLY A 208 24.03 40.08 0.76
C GLY A 208 23.00 40.92 -0.01
N PRO A 209 22.72 42.15 0.43
CA PRO A 209 21.94 43.09 -0.37
C PRO A 209 22.67 43.42 -1.69
N LEU A 210 21.93 43.97 -2.66
CA LEU A 210 22.53 44.49 -3.88
C LEU A 210 23.59 45.55 -3.56
N THR A 211 24.66 45.55 -4.34
CA THR A 211 25.76 46.50 -4.16
C THR A 211 25.30 47.93 -4.47
N ASP A 212 25.85 48.87 -3.72
CA ASP A 212 25.55 50.30 -3.83
C ASP A 212 26.42 50.98 -4.90
N PHE A 213 26.31 50.50 -6.14
CA PHE A 213 26.93 51.16 -7.29
C PHE A 213 26.02 52.25 -7.85
N PRO A 214 26.56 53.23 -8.61
CA PRO A 214 25.75 54.22 -9.31
C PRO A 214 24.66 53.55 -10.15
N CYS A 215 23.41 53.82 -9.80
CA CYS A 215 22.23 53.23 -10.42
C CYS A 215 21.39 54.30 -11.10
N GLU A 216 20.79 53.92 -12.21
CA GLU A 216 19.83 54.71 -12.98
C GLU A 216 18.43 54.61 -12.36
N SER A 217 18.08 53.44 -11.83
CA SER A 217 16.80 53.21 -11.16
C SER A 217 16.90 52.15 -10.05
N ILE A 218 16.05 52.34 -9.04
CA ILE A 218 15.79 51.40 -7.95
C ILE A 218 14.28 51.20 -7.88
N ALA A 219 13.82 49.97 -8.04
CA ALA A 219 12.41 49.61 -7.97
C ALA A 219 12.20 48.53 -6.89
N PRO A 220 11.54 48.84 -5.76
CA PRO A 220 11.11 47.81 -4.83
C PRO A 220 10.07 46.94 -5.53
N ASN A 221 10.18 45.63 -5.37
CA ASN A 221 9.20 44.70 -5.91
C ASN A 221 8.79 43.68 -4.85
N VAL A 222 7.58 43.16 -4.99
CA VAL A 222 7.05 42.10 -4.15
C VAL A 222 6.52 41.05 -5.10
N ASP A 223 7.27 39.97 -5.25
CA ASP A 223 6.80 38.79 -5.95
C ASP A 223 6.24 37.81 -4.91
N GLY A 224 4.92 37.84 -4.74
CA GLY A 224 4.23 36.91 -3.86
C GLY A 224 3.99 35.61 -4.62
N PRO A 225 4.61 34.47 -4.24
CA PRO A 225 4.33 33.22 -4.92
C PRO A 225 2.85 32.86 -4.77
N GLU A 226 2.28 32.24 -5.79
CA GLU A 226 0.93 31.66 -5.71
C GLU A 226 0.87 30.70 -4.53
N THR A 227 0.22 31.13 -3.43
CA THR A 227 0.34 30.46 -2.14
C THR A 227 -0.87 29.53 -1.92
N PRO A 228 -0.64 28.25 -1.60
CA PRO A 228 -1.72 27.36 -1.18
C PRO A 228 -2.19 27.70 0.23
N SER A 229 -3.41 27.27 0.55
CA SER A 229 -3.99 27.42 1.90
C SER A 229 -3.16 26.71 2.97
N ALA A 230 -2.58 25.57 2.62
CA ALA A 230 -1.63 24.83 3.43
C ALA A 230 -0.67 24.01 2.54
N VAL A 231 0.43 23.57 3.14
CA VAL A 231 1.27 22.49 2.62
C VAL A 231 1.02 21.23 3.45
N GLY A 232 1.09 20.06 2.82
CA GLY A 232 0.76 18.78 3.42
C GLY A 232 1.78 17.69 3.11
N VAL A 233 2.06 16.86 4.11
CA VAL A 233 2.89 15.66 3.98
C VAL A 233 2.03 14.43 4.28
N ALA A 234 2.02 13.47 3.36
CA ALA A 234 1.39 12.16 3.53
C ALA A 234 2.47 11.11 3.78
N GLY A 235 2.42 10.44 4.93
CA GLY A 235 3.37 9.41 5.33
C GLY A 235 3.19 8.07 4.60
N ALA A 236 3.92 7.05 5.04
CA ALA A 236 3.71 5.66 4.65
C ALA A 236 2.30 5.16 5.05
N PRO A 237 1.81 4.07 4.44
CA PRO A 237 0.56 3.43 4.88
C PRO A 237 0.61 3.08 6.37
N VAL A 238 -0.44 3.43 7.10
CA VAL A 238 -0.51 3.19 8.55
C VAL A 238 -0.63 1.70 8.81
N ARG A 239 0.33 1.14 9.54
CA ARG A 239 0.28 -0.26 10.00
C ARG A 239 -0.54 -0.33 11.28
N VAL A 240 -1.62 -1.11 11.28
CA VAL A 240 -2.47 -1.30 12.46
C VAL A 240 -2.37 -2.75 12.93
N GLN A 241 -1.82 -2.99 14.11
CA GLN A 241 -1.87 -4.32 14.74
C GLN A 241 -3.23 -4.54 15.39
N MET A 242 -3.89 -5.64 15.03
CA MET A 242 -5.20 -5.99 15.55
C MET A 242 -5.43 -7.51 15.58
N ARG A 243 -6.48 -7.92 16.30
CA ARG A 243 -7.00 -9.29 16.31
C ARG A 243 -8.17 -9.45 15.35
N LEU A 244 -8.16 -10.52 14.57
CA LEU A 244 -9.11 -10.84 13.51
C LEU A 244 -9.64 -12.27 13.69
N LEU A 245 -10.96 -12.42 13.69
CA LEU A 245 -11.59 -13.73 13.79
C LEU A 245 -11.42 -14.48 12.46
N LEU A 246 -11.13 -15.78 12.52
CA LEU A 246 -10.93 -16.61 11.34
C LEU A 246 -12.08 -17.62 11.15
N GLU A 247 -12.40 -17.91 9.89
CA GLU A 247 -13.31 -18.98 9.47
C GLU A 247 -12.54 -20.09 8.70
N PRO A 248 -12.91 -21.37 8.85
CA PRO A 248 -12.27 -22.45 8.10
C PRO A 248 -12.67 -22.39 6.62
N VAL A 249 -11.67 -22.44 5.73
CA VAL A 249 -11.86 -22.46 4.28
C VAL A 249 -11.04 -23.56 3.63
N GLY A 250 -11.40 -23.96 2.42
CA GLY A 250 -10.58 -24.84 1.58
C GLY A 250 -10.37 -24.25 0.19
N LYS A 251 -9.40 -24.83 -0.52
CA LYS A 251 -9.03 -24.43 -1.88
C LYS A 251 -9.85 -25.19 -2.91
N GLU A 252 -10.61 -24.47 -3.72
CA GLU A 252 -11.40 -25.04 -4.81
C GLU A 252 -10.54 -25.38 -6.04
N TRP A 253 -11.06 -26.18 -6.96
CA TRP A 253 -10.35 -26.58 -8.20
C TRP A 253 -9.91 -25.39 -9.08
N ASP A 254 -10.57 -24.23 -8.97
CA ASP A 254 -10.24 -22.99 -9.69
C ASP A 254 -9.18 -22.14 -8.97
N GLY A 255 -8.70 -22.59 -7.81
CA GLY A 255 -7.74 -21.87 -6.97
C GLY A 255 -8.37 -20.85 -6.02
N SER A 256 -9.68 -20.63 -6.07
CA SER A 256 -10.39 -19.76 -5.12
C SER A 256 -10.55 -20.43 -3.75
N TYR A 257 -10.74 -19.64 -2.70
CA TYR A 257 -11.02 -20.14 -1.35
C TYR A 257 -12.49 -19.99 -1.00
N ARG A 258 -13.13 -21.10 -0.59
CA ARG A 258 -14.54 -21.15 -0.19
C ARG A 258 -14.68 -21.69 1.23
N PRO A 259 -15.75 -21.34 1.97
CA PRO A 259 -16.07 -22.02 3.22
C PRO A 259 -16.02 -23.53 3.04
N VAL A 260 -15.48 -24.26 4.01
CA VAL A 260 -15.24 -25.71 3.88
C VAL A 260 -16.48 -26.51 3.49
N ASN A 261 -17.67 -26.08 3.94
CA ASN A 261 -18.94 -26.74 3.64
C ASN A 261 -19.50 -26.40 2.24
N GLU A 262 -18.93 -25.42 1.54
CA GLU A 262 -19.33 -24.99 0.19
C GLU A 262 -18.39 -25.48 -0.90
N LEU A 263 -17.37 -26.28 -0.55
CA LEU A 263 -16.43 -26.85 -1.51
C LEU A 263 -17.15 -27.85 -2.41
N SER A 264 -16.82 -27.82 -3.71
CA SER A 264 -17.43 -28.72 -4.70
C SER A 264 -17.23 -30.19 -4.35
N TYR A 265 -16.13 -30.53 -3.66
CA TYR A 265 -15.76 -31.87 -3.22
C TYR A 265 -16.07 -32.14 -1.73
N ALA A 266 -16.81 -31.26 -1.06
CA ALA A 266 -17.18 -31.46 0.34
C ALA A 266 -17.99 -32.76 0.54
N PRO A 267 -17.80 -33.46 1.68
CA PRO A 267 -18.66 -34.57 2.07
C PRO A 267 -20.14 -34.16 2.09
N GLN A 268 -21.04 -35.01 1.59
CA GLN A 268 -22.49 -34.75 1.66
C GLN A 268 -22.99 -34.95 3.10
N GLY A 269 -22.91 -33.90 3.91
CA GLY A 269 -23.36 -33.91 5.31
C GLY A 269 -24.79 -33.42 5.55
N GLY A 270 -25.52 -32.97 4.52
CA GLY A 270 -26.90 -32.52 4.69
C GLY A 270 -27.85 -33.71 4.71
N GLY A 271 -28.14 -34.28 5.89
CA GLY A 271 -29.23 -35.23 5.99
C GLY A 271 -30.55 -34.56 5.59
N LYS A 272 -31.48 -35.31 5.01
CA LYS A 272 -32.81 -34.82 4.68
C LYS A 272 -33.77 -35.22 5.79
N VAL A 273 -34.62 -34.28 6.21
CA VAL A 273 -35.79 -34.61 7.01
C VAL A 273 -36.80 -35.36 6.14
N GLN A 274 -37.57 -36.28 6.71
CA GLN A 274 -38.69 -36.86 5.99
C GLN A 274 -39.83 -35.84 5.88
N ILE A 275 -40.43 -35.75 4.69
CA ILE A 275 -41.67 -35.00 4.45
C ILE A 275 -42.68 -36.00 3.88
N SER A 276 -43.81 -36.15 4.56
CA SER A 276 -44.93 -36.97 4.12
C SER A 276 -46.18 -36.11 4.04
N THR A 277 -47.02 -36.34 3.05
CA THR A 277 -48.28 -35.62 2.86
C THR A 277 -49.45 -36.58 2.90
N ALA A 278 -50.58 -36.16 3.47
CA ALA A 278 -51.87 -36.83 3.32
C ALA A 278 -52.85 -35.89 2.62
N ALA A 279 -53.34 -36.27 1.44
CA ALA A 279 -54.19 -35.43 0.59
C ALA A 279 -55.58 -36.05 0.44
N TYR A 280 -56.61 -35.26 0.73
CA TYR A 280 -58.02 -35.65 0.56
C TYR A 280 -58.55 -35.11 -0.78
N ASP A 281 -59.11 -36.00 -1.58
CA ASP A 281 -59.75 -35.72 -2.86
C ASP A 281 -61.13 -36.38 -2.85
N GLY A 282 -62.16 -35.64 -2.45
CA GLY A 282 -63.51 -36.16 -2.30
C GLY A 282 -64.58 -35.09 -2.31
N ALA A 283 -65.79 -35.47 -2.72
CA ALA A 283 -66.96 -34.59 -2.83
C ALA A 283 -67.93 -34.74 -1.64
N GLY A 284 -67.64 -35.65 -0.70
CA GLY A 284 -68.46 -35.87 0.48
C GLY A 284 -68.55 -34.62 1.37
N PRO A 285 -69.76 -34.16 1.78
CA PRO A 285 -69.92 -32.91 2.52
C PRO A 285 -69.40 -32.96 3.98
N ASN A 286 -68.95 -34.12 4.48
CA ASN A 286 -68.49 -34.26 5.86
C ASN A 286 -67.66 -35.56 6.10
N PRO A 287 -66.46 -35.75 5.51
CA PRO A 287 -65.67 -36.97 5.76
C PRO A 287 -65.16 -37.00 7.21
N SER A 288 -65.22 -38.14 7.90
CA SER A 288 -64.34 -38.32 9.06
C SER A 288 -62.93 -38.55 8.53
N ILE A 289 -61.97 -37.77 9.01
CA ILE A 289 -60.56 -37.89 8.63
C ILE A 289 -59.81 -38.47 9.82
N LYS A 290 -59.04 -39.53 9.58
CA LYS A 290 -58.12 -40.14 10.53
C LYS A 290 -56.73 -40.24 9.92
N VAL A 291 -55.72 -39.87 10.70
CA VAL A 291 -54.31 -39.96 10.34
C VAL A 291 -53.60 -40.77 11.42
N TYR A 292 -52.82 -41.75 10.99
CA TYR A 292 -52.02 -42.58 11.86
C TYR A 292 -50.54 -42.27 11.62
N LEU A 293 -49.81 -42.09 12.72
CA LEU A 293 -48.38 -41.86 12.72
C LEU A 293 -47.69 -42.98 13.49
N ARG A 294 -46.69 -43.59 12.85
CA ARG A 294 -45.83 -44.59 13.50
C ARG A 294 -44.37 -44.17 13.41
N PHE A 295 -43.71 -44.02 14.55
CA PHE A 295 -42.31 -43.58 14.63
C PHE A 295 -41.62 -44.08 15.90
N ASN A 296 -40.29 -43.94 15.98
CA ASN A 296 -39.53 -44.29 17.19
C ASN A 296 -39.09 -43.02 17.92
N ARG A 297 -39.46 -42.89 19.20
CA ARG A 297 -39.09 -41.76 20.05
C ARG A 297 -37.57 -41.70 20.31
N ASP A 298 -36.89 -42.84 20.35
CA ASP A 298 -35.46 -42.97 20.66
C ASP A 298 -34.64 -43.28 19.41
N TRP A 299 -34.83 -42.50 18.34
CA TRP A 299 -34.31 -42.76 16.98
C TRP A 299 -32.77 -42.92 16.83
N ALA A 300 -31.99 -42.74 17.88
CA ALA A 300 -30.52 -42.83 17.85
C ALA A 300 -29.94 -44.21 17.44
N ALA A 301 -30.74 -45.26 17.24
CA ALA A 301 -30.27 -46.63 16.94
C ALA A 301 -30.50 -47.10 15.48
N PRO A 302 -29.60 -47.91 14.88
CA PRO A 302 -29.59 -48.25 13.45
C PRO A 302 -30.30 -49.57 13.10
N ALA A 303 -31.63 -49.65 13.28
CA ALA A 303 -32.40 -50.84 12.89
C ALA A 303 -33.79 -50.46 12.32
N PRO A 304 -34.44 -51.33 11.50
CA PRO A 304 -35.85 -51.17 11.16
C PRO A 304 -36.69 -51.04 12.44
N LEU A 305 -37.78 -50.25 12.37
CA LEU A 305 -38.65 -49.89 13.51
C LEU A 305 -38.83 -51.09 14.47
N PRO A 306 -38.19 -51.09 15.66
CA PRO A 306 -38.37 -52.18 16.62
C PRO A 306 -39.80 -52.15 17.20
N ASP A 307 -40.21 -53.21 17.92
CA ASP A 307 -41.52 -53.37 18.58
C ASP A 307 -41.91 -52.25 19.57
N LYS A 308 -41.06 -51.23 19.77
CA LYS A 308 -41.29 -50.05 20.62
C LYS A 308 -41.67 -48.79 19.82
N ALA A 309 -42.26 -48.92 18.64
CA ALA A 309 -42.76 -47.77 17.88
C ALA A 309 -43.91 -47.09 18.63
N VAL A 310 -43.86 -45.76 18.74
CA VAL A 310 -45.00 -44.94 19.14
C VAL A 310 -46.01 -44.97 18.01
N PHE A 311 -47.23 -45.39 18.32
CA PHE A 311 -48.37 -45.33 17.43
C PHE A 311 -49.33 -44.25 17.94
N ALA A 312 -49.51 -43.19 17.16
CA ALA A 312 -50.39 -42.09 17.50
C ALA A 312 -51.48 -41.95 16.43
N GLN A 313 -52.73 -41.86 16.88
CA GLN A 313 -53.89 -41.69 16.03
C GLN A 313 -54.49 -40.31 16.26
N PHE A 314 -54.72 -39.60 15.17
CA PHE A 314 -55.34 -38.29 15.17
C PHE A 314 -56.55 -38.32 14.25
N GLY A 315 -57.63 -37.66 14.63
CA GLY A 315 -58.77 -37.54 13.73
C GLY A 315 -59.68 -36.41 14.15
N SER A 316 -60.39 -35.83 13.19
CA SER A 316 -61.44 -34.85 13.44
C SER A 316 -62.76 -35.38 12.86
N SER A 317 -63.80 -35.31 13.70
CA SER A 317 -65.19 -35.57 13.34
C SER A 317 -66.05 -34.31 13.46
N ALA A 318 -65.41 -33.15 13.65
CA ALA A 318 -66.09 -31.87 13.73
C ALA A 318 -66.87 -31.59 12.43
N ALA A 319 -67.98 -30.86 12.54
CA ALA A 319 -68.71 -30.39 11.37
C ALA A 319 -67.84 -29.34 10.65
N GLY A 320 -67.51 -29.59 9.38
CA GLY A 320 -66.62 -28.71 8.62
C GLY A 320 -66.08 -29.36 7.34
N SER A 321 -65.41 -28.55 6.54
CA SER A 321 -64.73 -29.00 5.32
C SER A 321 -63.57 -29.96 5.64
N ALA A 322 -63.06 -30.66 4.62
CA ALA A 322 -61.86 -31.49 4.79
C ALA A 322 -60.66 -30.64 5.24
N ALA A 323 -60.50 -29.44 4.70
CA ALA A 323 -59.50 -28.47 5.13
C ALA A 323 -59.58 -28.11 6.62
N ASP A 324 -60.78 -27.84 7.16
CA ASP A 324 -60.95 -27.52 8.59
C ASP A 324 -60.50 -28.70 9.48
N LYS A 325 -60.84 -29.92 9.07
CA LYS A 325 -60.47 -31.14 9.79
C LYS A 325 -58.99 -31.46 9.71
N LEU A 326 -58.35 -31.24 8.57
CA LEU A 326 -56.91 -31.42 8.45
C LEU A 326 -56.16 -30.37 9.28
N ALA A 327 -56.70 -29.15 9.41
CA ALA A 327 -56.16 -28.14 10.33
C ALA A 327 -56.28 -28.57 11.79
N ASP A 328 -57.42 -29.14 12.21
CA ASP A 328 -57.59 -29.73 13.54
C ASP A 328 -56.58 -30.87 13.79
N VAL A 329 -56.41 -31.76 12.81
CA VAL A 329 -55.44 -32.87 12.89
C VAL A 329 -54.01 -32.34 12.99
N ALA A 330 -53.64 -31.32 12.21
CA ALA A 330 -52.34 -30.68 12.29
C ALA A 330 -52.09 -30.08 13.69
N ALA A 331 -53.09 -29.38 14.24
CA ALA A 331 -53.03 -28.83 15.59
C ALA A 331 -52.88 -29.93 16.65
N ALA A 332 -53.60 -31.05 16.50
CA ALA A 332 -53.52 -32.19 17.40
C ALA A 332 -52.13 -32.86 17.36
N ILE A 333 -51.54 -33.03 16.18
CA ILE A 333 -50.17 -33.58 16.02
C ILE A 333 -49.15 -32.65 16.70
N ASN A 334 -49.24 -31.34 16.44
CA ASN A 334 -48.32 -30.34 17.02
C ASN A 334 -48.49 -30.18 18.55
N GLY A 335 -49.66 -30.53 19.10
CA GLY A 335 -49.93 -30.50 20.54
C GLY A 335 -49.63 -31.82 21.27
N HIS A 336 -49.39 -32.91 20.55
CA HIS A 336 -49.20 -34.23 21.16
C HIS A 336 -47.81 -34.36 21.80
N PRO A 337 -47.71 -34.79 23.07
CA PRO A 337 -46.44 -34.79 23.82
C PRO A 337 -45.33 -35.65 23.18
N ASP A 338 -45.70 -36.76 22.52
CA ASP A 338 -44.72 -37.61 21.82
C ASP A 338 -44.44 -37.19 20.36
N CYS A 339 -45.31 -36.38 19.72
CA CYS A 339 -45.10 -35.97 18.31
C CYS A 339 -44.42 -34.62 18.21
N ALA A 340 -44.84 -33.63 19.03
CA ALA A 340 -44.34 -32.25 18.98
C ALA A 340 -42.80 -32.10 19.05
N PRO A 341 -42.05 -32.95 19.80
CA PRO A 341 -40.59 -32.85 19.83
C PRO A 341 -39.89 -33.34 18.55
N VAL A 342 -40.55 -34.14 17.72
CA VAL A 342 -39.93 -34.87 16.59
C VAL A 342 -40.60 -34.62 15.24
N LEU A 343 -41.82 -34.12 15.21
CA LEU A 343 -42.62 -33.86 14.01
C LEU A 343 -43.24 -32.46 14.06
N LYS A 344 -43.47 -31.88 12.89
CA LYS A 344 -44.26 -30.67 12.68
C LYS A 344 -45.30 -30.93 11.59
N ALA A 345 -46.56 -30.63 11.87
CA ALA A 345 -47.65 -30.78 10.92
C ALA A 345 -48.23 -29.42 10.50
N GLU A 346 -48.54 -29.26 9.21
CA GLU A 346 -49.17 -28.07 8.65
C GLU A 346 -50.25 -28.51 7.65
N ALA A 347 -51.43 -27.90 7.71
CA ALA A 347 -52.50 -28.15 6.76
C ALA A 347 -52.65 -26.94 5.82
N ALA A 348 -52.77 -27.21 4.52
CA ALA A 348 -53.01 -26.20 3.49
C ALA A 348 -54.10 -26.70 2.54
N GLY A 349 -55.33 -26.20 2.70
CA GLY A 349 -56.49 -26.74 2.00
C GLY A 349 -56.70 -28.21 2.36
N ASP A 350 -56.89 -29.06 1.35
CA ASP A 350 -57.17 -30.49 1.54
C ASP A 350 -55.89 -31.36 1.65
N VAL A 351 -54.74 -30.74 1.96
CA VAL A 351 -53.45 -31.43 2.13
C VAL A 351 -52.86 -31.18 3.51
N LEU A 352 -52.58 -32.25 4.24
CA LEU A 352 -51.78 -32.25 5.47
C LEU A 352 -50.34 -32.60 5.14
N THR A 353 -49.39 -31.75 5.51
CA THR A 353 -47.94 -31.98 5.39
C THR A 353 -47.36 -32.24 6.78
N VAL A 354 -46.70 -33.38 6.97
CA VAL A 354 -45.96 -33.71 8.18
C VAL A 354 -44.46 -33.74 7.85
N THR A 355 -43.67 -33.00 8.63
CA THR A 355 -42.22 -32.85 8.46
C THR A 355 -41.49 -33.33 9.71
N GLY A 356 -40.48 -34.18 9.54
CA GLY A 356 -39.58 -34.55 10.63
C GLY A 356 -38.72 -33.36 11.07
N LEU A 357 -38.52 -33.19 12.37
CA LEU A 357 -37.68 -32.11 12.91
C LEU A 357 -36.18 -32.45 12.95
N ALA A 358 -35.84 -33.74 12.85
CA ALA A 358 -34.46 -34.23 12.82
C ALA A 358 -34.12 -34.86 11.47
N GLN A 359 -32.92 -34.57 10.96
CA GLN A 359 -32.42 -35.16 9.70
C GLN A 359 -32.27 -36.68 9.83
N GLY A 360 -32.70 -37.42 8.82
CA GLY A 360 -32.66 -38.88 8.79
C GLY A 360 -33.74 -39.58 9.63
N PHE A 361 -34.57 -38.84 10.38
CA PHE A 361 -35.64 -39.41 11.22
C PHE A 361 -36.78 -39.98 10.36
N PRO A 362 -37.01 -41.30 10.37
CA PRO A 362 -38.10 -41.92 9.62
C PRO A 362 -39.40 -41.95 10.42
N PHE A 363 -40.52 -41.74 9.75
CA PHE A 363 -41.86 -41.99 10.28
C PHE A 363 -42.80 -42.52 9.19
N GLU A 364 -43.81 -43.27 9.58
CA GLU A 364 -44.86 -43.76 8.69
C GLU A 364 -46.11 -42.89 8.88
N LEU A 365 -46.75 -42.52 7.78
CA LEU A 365 -47.97 -41.74 7.73
C LEU A 365 -49.02 -42.55 6.97
N GLU A 366 -50.12 -42.85 7.63
CA GLU A 366 -51.29 -43.49 6.99
C GLU A 366 -52.50 -42.57 7.15
N ALA A 367 -53.42 -42.64 6.18
CA ALA A 367 -54.59 -41.78 6.11
C ALA A 367 -55.83 -42.63 5.83
N GLU A 368 -56.89 -42.46 6.61
CA GLU A 368 -58.18 -43.14 6.45
C GLU A 368 -59.34 -42.13 6.48
N SER A 369 -60.37 -42.39 5.68
CA SER A 369 -61.63 -41.65 5.72
C SER A 369 -62.83 -42.58 5.92
N SER A 370 -63.93 -42.09 6.52
CA SER A 370 -65.13 -42.91 6.82
C SER A 370 -66.00 -43.28 5.61
N SER A 371 -65.61 -42.93 4.39
CA SER A 371 -66.27 -43.36 3.16
C SER A 371 -65.24 -43.56 2.06
N PRO A 372 -64.45 -44.65 2.08
CA PRO A 372 -63.45 -44.95 1.06
C PRO A 372 -64.07 -45.43 -0.27
N GLY A 373 -65.33 -45.08 -0.53
CA GLY A 373 -66.03 -45.40 -1.77
C GLY A 373 -65.80 -44.30 -2.81
N PRO A 374 -65.64 -44.64 -4.10
CA PRO A 374 -65.58 -43.65 -5.17
C PRO A 374 -66.76 -42.66 -5.06
N PRO A 375 -66.53 -41.34 -5.14
CA PRO A 375 -65.32 -40.67 -5.63
C PRO A 375 -64.28 -40.25 -4.57
N ASP A 376 -64.47 -40.52 -3.29
CA ASP A 376 -63.60 -39.98 -2.22
C ASP A 376 -62.31 -40.81 -2.04
N ARG A 377 -61.16 -40.14 -2.07
CA ARG A 377 -59.81 -40.70 -1.95
C ARG A 377 -59.02 -39.94 -0.88
N PHE A 378 -58.38 -40.64 0.05
CA PHE A 378 -57.49 -40.03 1.03
C PHE A 378 -56.18 -40.80 1.06
N GLU A 379 -55.11 -40.18 0.55
CA GLU A 379 -53.84 -40.88 0.35
C GLU A 379 -52.68 -40.20 1.06
N ALA A 380 -51.93 -41.02 1.80
CA ALA A 380 -50.64 -40.64 2.32
C ALA A 380 -49.53 -40.99 1.31
N ALA A 381 -48.59 -40.08 1.11
CA ALA A 381 -47.41 -40.27 0.28
C ALA A 381 -46.18 -39.67 0.95
N VAL A 382 -45.04 -40.34 0.81
CA VAL A 382 -43.74 -39.78 1.20
C VAL A 382 -43.23 -38.92 0.05
N VAL A 383 -43.18 -37.60 0.24
CA VAL A 383 -42.72 -36.63 -0.75
C VAL A 383 -41.19 -36.52 -0.73
N GLN A 384 -40.60 -36.59 0.46
CA GLN A 384 -39.15 -36.60 0.64
C GLN A 384 -38.78 -37.69 1.66
N PRO A 385 -38.05 -38.74 1.27
CA PRO A 385 -37.59 -39.75 2.22
C PRO A 385 -36.55 -39.15 3.17
N PRO A 386 -36.44 -39.68 4.41
CA PRO A 386 -35.39 -39.28 5.32
C PRO A 386 -34.03 -39.74 4.79
N GLU A 387 -33.03 -38.88 4.90
CA GLU A 387 -31.65 -39.22 4.56
C GLU A 387 -30.78 -38.93 5.78
N ARG A 388 -30.08 -39.94 6.30
CA ARG A 388 -29.15 -39.73 7.41
C ARG A 388 -28.10 -38.70 6.99
N PRO A 389 -27.70 -37.79 7.88
CA PRO A 389 -26.56 -36.93 7.60
C PRO A 389 -25.37 -37.83 7.28
N GLY A 390 -24.85 -37.71 6.06
CA GLY A 390 -23.64 -38.40 5.67
C GLY A 390 -22.45 -37.90 6.49
N PRO A 391 -21.30 -38.58 6.39
CA PRO A 391 -20.08 -38.11 7.02
C PRO A 391 -19.82 -36.65 6.63
N ASN A 392 -19.60 -35.79 7.63
CA ASN A 392 -19.15 -34.41 7.46
C ASN A 392 -17.62 -34.36 7.60
N TRP A 393 -17.02 -33.18 7.42
CA TRP A 393 -15.58 -32.97 7.62
C TRP A 393 -15.10 -33.41 9.01
N GLU A 394 -15.94 -33.33 10.03
CA GLU A 394 -15.60 -33.69 11.42
C GLU A 394 -15.51 -35.21 11.66
N SER A 395 -16.21 -35.97 10.82
CA SER A 395 -16.14 -37.44 10.79
C SER A 395 -15.10 -38.00 9.82
N CYS A 396 -14.37 -37.12 9.10
CA CYS A 396 -13.32 -37.52 8.18
C CYS A 396 -11.98 -37.66 8.91
N PRO A 397 -11.40 -38.87 9.05
CA PRO A 397 -10.09 -39.02 9.67
C PRO A 397 -9.01 -38.29 8.85
N LEU A 398 -8.30 -37.38 9.51
CA LEU A 398 -7.06 -36.78 9.01
C LEU A 398 -5.93 -37.82 8.94
N PRO A 399 -5.07 -37.83 7.89
CA PRO A 399 -5.08 -36.96 6.71
C PRO A 399 -5.83 -37.55 5.51
N ASN A 400 -6.61 -38.61 5.68
CA ASN A 400 -7.07 -39.44 4.55
C ASN A 400 -8.35 -38.92 3.87
N PHE A 401 -9.18 -38.14 4.58
CA PHE A 401 -10.43 -37.55 4.06
C PHE A 401 -11.30 -38.51 3.21
N PRO A 402 -11.63 -39.72 3.70
CA PRO A 402 -12.29 -40.76 2.90
C PRO A 402 -13.71 -40.41 2.45
N ALA A 403 -14.35 -39.40 3.05
CA ALA A 403 -15.70 -38.98 2.67
C ALA A 403 -15.72 -37.83 1.64
N VAL A 404 -14.56 -37.41 1.15
CA VAL A 404 -14.46 -36.46 0.03
C VAL A 404 -15.05 -37.12 -1.23
N ARG A 405 -15.66 -36.30 -2.09
CA ARG A 405 -16.30 -36.80 -3.32
C ARG A 405 -15.52 -36.37 -4.57
N ALA A 406 -15.53 -37.25 -5.56
CA ALA A 406 -15.21 -36.86 -6.93
C ALA A 406 -16.28 -35.88 -7.45
N THR A 407 -15.90 -35.03 -8.39
CA THR A 407 -16.81 -34.13 -9.09
C THR A 407 -16.60 -34.26 -10.60
N ASP A 408 -17.43 -33.61 -11.40
CA ASP A 408 -17.24 -33.58 -12.86
C ASP A 408 -15.88 -32.98 -13.28
N ARG A 409 -15.21 -32.25 -12.38
CA ARG A 409 -13.94 -31.55 -12.64
C ARG A 409 -12.76 -32.14 -11.87
N LEU A 410 -13.00 -32.90 -10.81
CA LEU A 410 -11.95 -33.47 -9.96
C LEU A 410 -12.15 -34.98 -9.83
N SER A 411 -11.08 -35.74 -10.11
CA SER A 411 -11.05 -37.13 -9.67
C SER A 411 -11.07 -37.20 -8.15
N TYR A 412 -11.44 -38.36 -7.61
CA TYR A 412 -11.43 -38.60 -6.17
C TYR A 412 -10.05 -38.29 -5.55
N ASP A 413 -8.97 -38.78 -6.17
CA ASP A 413 -7.60 -38.54 -5.68
C ASP A 413 -7.22 -37.05 -5.71
N GLN A 414 -7.60 -36.33 -6.77
CA GLN A 414 -7.36 -34.89 -6.86
C GLN A 414 -8.13 -34.12 -5.78
N ALA A 415 -9.38 -34.52 -5.51
CA ALA A 415 -10.20 -33.93 -4.46
C ALA A 415 -9.62 -34.20 -3.06
N VAL A 416 -9.12 -35.42 -2.81
CA VAL A 416 -8.43 -35.77 -1.55
C VAL A 416 -7.14 -34.95 -1.39
N LEU A 417 -6.34 -34.81 -2.45
CA LEU A 417 -5.13 -33.97 -2.41
C LEU A 417 -5.44 -32.50 -2.11
N LEU A 418 -6.51 -31.94 -2.70
CA LEU A 418 -6.97 -30.58 -2.39
C LEU A 418 -7.45 -30.47 -0.93
N ALA A 419 -8.17 -31.47 -0.42
CA ALA A 419 -8.58 -31.53 0.98
C ALA A 419 -7.36 -31.57 1.92
N GLN A 420 -6.37 -32.44 1.64
CA GLN A 420 -5.12 -32.55 2.39
C GLN A 420 -4.27 -31.28 2.40
N GLY A 421 -4.34 -30.50 1.31
CA GLY A 421 -3.63 -29.24 1.17
C GLY A 421 -4.30 -28.07 1.87
N SER A 422 -5.60 -28.13 2.16
CA SER A 422 -6.36 -26.93 2.56
C SER A 422 -7.33 -27.11 3.73
N VAL A 423 -8.06 -28.22 3.82
CA VAL A 423 -9.07 -28.43 4.88
C VAL A 423 -8.34 -28.67 6.20
N PHE A 424 -8.77 -27.96 7.26
CA PHE A 424 -8.07 -27.83 8.55
C PHE A 424 -6.70 -27.13 8.49
N LYS A 425 -6.23 -26.65 7.32
CA LYS A 425 -4.97 -25.90 7.18
C LYS A 425 -5.16 -24.44 6.79
N CYS A 426 -6.23 -24.13 6.08
CA CYS A 426 -6.50 -22.79 5.56
C CYS A 426 -7.64 -22.14 6.34
N TYR A 427 -7.41 -20.91 6.77
CA TYR A 427 -8.37 -20.12 7.54
C TYR A 427 -8.43 -18.71 6.96
N ARG A 428 -9.62 -18.18 6.71
CA ARG A 428 -9.84 -16.85 6.14
C ARG A 428 -10.31 -15.88 7.20
N VAL A 429 -9.96 -14.60 7.07
CA VAL A 429 -10.53 -13.54 7.91
C VAL A 429 -12.05 -13.46 7.72
N LEU A 430 -12.78 -13.63 8.81
CA LEU A 430 -14.22 -13.49 8.85
C LEU A 430 -14.58 -12.00 8.89
N ASN A 431 -15.68 -11.61 8.23
CA ASN A 431 -16.19 -10.24 8.30
C ASN A 431 -16.92 -9.97 9.62
N ALA A 432 -16.25 -10.18 10.74
CA ALA A 432 -16.78 -10.06 12.09
C ALA A 432 -15.70 -9.54 13.03
N ASP A 433 -16.10 -8.68 13.97
CA ASP A 433 -15.22 -8.18 15.02
C ASP A 433 -14.80 -9.31 15.98
N ALA A 434 -13.53 -9.34 16.37
CA ALA A 434 -12.96 -10.43 17.15
C ALA A 434 -13.53 -10.53 18.58
N GLU A 435 -14.03 -9.43 19.17
CA GLU A 435 -14.65 -9.42 20.49
C GLU A 435 -16.12 -9.86 20.42
N THR A 436 -16.89 -9.30 19.46
CA THR A 436 -18.34 -9.52 19.41
C THR A 436 -18.78 -10.69 18.53
N GLY A 437 -17.91 -11.17 17.64
CA GLY A 437 -18.23 -12.18 16.62
C GLY A 437 -19.26 -11.69 15.58
N ARG A 438 -19.49 -10.37 15.48
CA ARG A 438 -20.50 -9.77 14.59
C ARG A 438 -19.88 -8.68 13.70
N PRO A 439 -20.39 -8.47 12.48
CA PRO A 439 -19.98 -7.34 11.65
C PRO A 439 -20.35 -5.99 12.29
N PRO A 440 -19.64 -4.89 11.96
CA PRO A 440 -18.45 -4.82 11.12
C PRO A 440 -17.16 -5.08 11.91
N ILE A 441 -16.07 -5.46 11.22
CA ILE A 441 -14.71 -5.47 11.81
C ILE A 441 -14.36 -4.06 12.27
N ARG A 442 -13.95 -3.89 13.53
CA ARG A 442 -13.52 -2.59 14.08
C ARG A 442 -12.00 -2.50 14.12
N VAL A 443 -11.43 -1.61 13.32
CA VAL A 443 -9.99 -1.41 13.23
C VAL A 443 -9.55 -0.30 14.20
N PRO A 444 -8.58 -0.56 15.11
CA PRO A 444 -8.02 0.46 15.99
C PRO A 444 -7.47 1.65 15.18
N GLY A 445 -7.84 2.88 15.53
CA GLY A 445 -7.40 4.04 14.74
C GLY A 445 -8.43 4.53 13.72
N TYR A 446 -9.15 3.60 13.09
CA TYR A 446 -9.95 3.86 11.89
C TYR A 446 -11.46 3.75 12.12
N GLY A 447 -11.93 2.74 12.87
CA GLY A 447 -13.36 2.49 13.09
C GLY A 447 -13.87 1.23 12.38
N GLY A 448 -15.19 1.16 12.15
CA GLY A 448 -15.83 0.00 11.51
C GLY A 448 -15.61 -0.05 10.00
N LEU A 449 -15.29 -1.22 9.46
CA LEU A 449 -15.15 -1.43 8.02
C LEU A 449 -16.50 -1.66 7.33
N VAL A 450 -16.61 -1.24 6.08
CA VAL A 450 -17.76 -1.55 5.22
C VAL A 450 -17.62 -2.97 4.66
N ARG A 451 -16.39 -3.35 4.28
CA ARG A 451 -16.07 -4.65 3.67
C ARG A 451 -14.73 -5.15 4.19
N ARG A 452 -14.61 -6.47 4.42
CA ARG A 452 -13.33 -7.08 4.85
C ARG A 452 -12.19 -6.82 3.87
N HIS A 453 -12.45 -6.75 2.56
CA HIS A 453 -11.45 -6.53 1.50
C HIS A 453 -10.75 -5.16 1.59
N GLN A 454 -11.20 -4.27 2.49
CA GLN A 454 -10.46 -3.07 2.82
C GLN A 454 -9.14 -3.37 3.56
N LEU A 455 -9.00 -4.56 4.14
CA LEU A 455 -7.78 -4.98 4.84
C LEU A 455 -6.79 -5.63 3.87
N THR A 456 -5.53 -5.23 3.99
CA THR A 456 -4.39 -5.95 3.42
C THR A 456 -3.58 -6.52 4.57
N LEU A 457 -3.57 -7.84 4.73
CA LEU A 457 -2.85 -8.48 5.83
C LEU A 457 -1.34 -8.32 5.66
N GLN A 458 -0.62 -8.19 6.76
CA GLN A 458 0.83 -8.26 6.79
C GLN A 458 1.27 -9.59 7.43
N PRO A 459 2.48 -10.08 7.10
CA PRO A 459 3.03 -11.27 7.75
C PRO A 459 3.56 -10.98 9.16
N THR A 460 3.73 -9.71 9.53
CA THR A 460 4.34 -9.26 10.78
C THR A 460 3.46 -8.30 11.56
N LYS A 461 3.62 -8.29 12.88
CA LYS A 461 2.99 -7.36 13.82
C LYS A 461 3.70 -6.00 13.84
N VAL A 462 3.09 -5.03 14.52
CA VAL A 462 3.73 -3.73 14.86
C VAL A 462 4.69 -3.92 16.03
N ASP A 463 4.41 -4.88 16.90
CA ASP A 463 5.32 -5.29 17.96
C ASP A 463 6.67 -5.72 17.42
N GLN A 464 7.70 -5.31 18.15
CA GLN A 464 9.06 -5.68 17.90
C GLN A 464 9.50 -6.73 18.92
N VAL A 465 10.18 -7.77 18.47
CA VAL A 465 10.84 -8.77 19.30
C VAL A 465 11.86 -8.07 20.20
N ALA A 466 11.63 -8.15 21.51
CA ALA A 466 12.60 -7.70 22.51
C ALA A 466 13.82 -8.63 22.47
N PRO A 467 15.04 -8.12 22.24
CA PRO A 467 16.23 -8.96 22.22
C PRO A 467 16.60 -9.37 23.65
N GLU A 468 16.09 -10.50 24.11
CA GLU A 468 16.52 -11.11 25.38
C GLU A 468 17.68 -12.10 25.14
N PRO A 469 18.75 -12.08 25.96
CA PRO A 469 19.82 -13.07 25.89
C PRO A 469 19.26 -14.47 26.10
N ARG A 470 19.66 -15.45 25.27
CA ARG A 470 19.31 -16.86 25.51
C ARG A 470 19.72 -17.26 26.92
N GLU A 471 18.75 -17.62 27.76
CA GLU A 471 19.03 -18.54 28.85
C GLU A 471 19.48 -19.86 28.24
N LYS A 472 20.73 -20.27 28.53
CA LYS A 472 21.25 -21.57 28.13
C LYS A 472 20.35 -22.66 28.74
N GLY A 473 19.49 -23.26 27.94
CA GLY A 473 18.96 -24.60 28.21
C GLY A 473 17.59 -24.72 28.86
N VAL A 474 16.63 -23.84 28.59
CA VAL A 474 15.22 -24.11 28.95
C VAL A 474 14.53 -24.90 27.82
N ILE A 475 15.02 -26.12 27.56
CA ILE A 475 14.10 -27.21 27.27
C ILE A 475 13.72 -27.71 28.66
N ARG A 476 12.50 -27.44 29.13
CA ARG A 476 11.99 -28.09 30.34
C ARG A 476 12.20 -29.60 30.15
N ARG A 477 13.16 -30.19 30.86
CA ARG A 477 13.35 -31.64 30.93
C ARG A 477 12.04 -32.21 31.46
N VAL A 478 11.18 -32.70 30.56
CA VAL A 478 10.11 -33.63 30.96
C VAL A 478 10.84 -34.92 31.35
N PRO A 479 10.83 -35.32 32.64
CA PRO A 479 11.38 -36.60 33.06
C PRO A 479 10.49 -37.69 32.44
N ASN A 480 11.10 -38.72 31.83
CA ASN A 480 10.45 -39.95 31.32
C ASN A 480 9.85 -39.96 29.91
N VAL A 481 10.53 -39.42 28.88
CA VAL A 481 10.26 -39.87 27.49
C VAL A 481 11.59 -40.19 26.81
N ASP A 482 11.69 -41.42 26.28
CA ASP A 482 12.81 -42.01 25.56
C ASP A 482 13.58 -41.03 24.67
N GLU A 483 14.92 -41.08 24.74
CA GLU A 483 15.82 -40.16 24.01
C GLU A 483 15.75 -40.33 22.48
N ALA A 484 15.20 -41.44 21.98
CA ALA A 484 15.17 -41.75 20.56
C ALA A 484 14.05 -41.05 19.74
N ILE A 485 13.12 -40.33 20.37
CA ILE A 485 11.92 -39.75 19.70
C ILE A 485 11.83 -38.21 19.82
N ARG A 486 12.91 -37.48 20.08
CA ARG A 486 12.81 -36.01 20.31
C ARG A 486 13.43 -35.17 19.19
N GLY A 487 12.59 -34.78 18.22
CA GLY A 487 12.77 -33.51 17.49
C GLY A 487 12.53 -32.31 18.42
N PRO A 488 12.86 -31.06 18.01
CA PRO A 488 12.71 -29.88 18.85
C PRO A 488 11.23 -29.67 19.20
N LEU A 489 10.87 -30.06 20.43
CA LEU A 489 9.53 -30.01 21.00
C LEU A 489 9.29 -28.63 21.61
N GLY A 490 8.28 -27.93 21.11
CA GLY A 490 7.89 -26.57 21.50
C GLY A 490 8.51 -25.54 20.57
N GLY A 491 7.68 -24.78 19.85
CA GLY A 491 8.14 -23.65 19.06
C GLY A 491 8.94 -22.73 19.97
N LEU A 492 10.25 -22.62 19.72
CA LEU A 492 11.10 -21.66 20.41
C LEU A 492 10.41 -20.29 20.33
N PRO A 493 10.32 -19.52 21.43
CA PRO A 493 9.79 -18.16 21.34
C PRO A 493 10.52 -17.42 20.23
N GLU A 494 9.78 -16.60 19.48
CA GLU A 494 10.36 -15.78 18.42
C GLU A 494 11.51 -15.00 19.01
N PHE A 495 12.71 -15.38 18.60
CA PHE A 495 13.93 -14.76 19.07
C PHE A 495 14.37 -13.78 18.01
N TYR A 496 14.94 -12.68 18.48
CA TYR A 496 15.60 -11.76 17.58
C TYR A 496 16.76 -12.49 16.90
N ASP A 497 16.62 -12.77 15.61
CA ASP A 497 17.56 -13.57 14.82
C ASP A 497 18.80 -12.78 14.38
N GLY A 498 18.89 -11.51 14.76
CA GLY A 498 19.92 -10.62 14.26
C GLY A 498 19.54 -9.86 12.98
N TYR A 499 18.42 -10.20 12.33
CA TYR A 499 17.99 -9.76 10.98
C TYR A 499 16.67 -9.02 10.91
N SER A 500 15.75 -9.25 11.84
CA SER A 500 14.52 -8.46 11.95
C SER A 500 14.06 -8.38 13.40
N ARG A 501 13.58 -7.19 13.79
CA ARG A 501 12.83 -7.05 15.05
C ARG A 501 11.35 -7.29 14.83
N ASP A 502 10.87 -7.38 13.61
CA ASP A 502 9.45 -7.62 13.37
C ASP A 502 9.02 -8.95 13.98
N GLN A 503 8.01 -8.91 14.84
CA GLN A 503 7.38 -10.11 15.36
C GLN A 503 6.46 -10.70 14.29
N GLY A 504 6.46 -12.02 14.13
CA GLY A 504 5.56 -12.74 13.24
C GLY A 504 4.10 -12.58 13.67
N ALA A 505 3.20 -12.84 12.72
CA ALA A 505 1.78 -12.96 13.04
C ALA A 505 1.55 -14.15 13.99
N ASP A 506 0.70 -13.94 15.01
CA ASP A 506 0.32 -14.99 15.95
C ASP A 506 -1.12 -15.41 15.70
N VAL A 507 -1.43 -16.67 15.95
CA VAL A 507 -2.81 -17.15 16.00
C VAL A 507 -3.11 -17.66 17.39
N TYR A 508 -4.32 -17.40 17.88
CA TYR A 508 -4.80 -17.85 19.19
C TYR A 508 -6.07 -18.69 19.00
N GLY A 509 -6.24 -19.72 19.82
CA GLY A 509 -7.46 -20.53 19.80
C GLY A 509 -7.34 -21.86 20.51
N SER A 510 -8.49 -22.48 20.75
CA SER A 510 -8.58 -23.80 21.37
C SER A 510 -8.35 -24.89 20.33
N VAL A 511 -7.19 -25.53 20.39
CA VAL A 511 -6.72 -26.56 19.46
C VAL A 511 -6.30 -27.81 20.22
N TRP A 512 -6.11 -28.93 19.54
CA TRP A 512 -5.66 -30.15 20.19
C TRP A 512 -4.23 -30.04 20.73
N LYS A 513 -3.97 -30.57 21.94
CA LYS A 513 -2.65 -30.48 22.59
C LYS A 513 -1.55 -31.37 21.98
N LEU A 514 -1.89 -32.25 21.03
CA LEU A 514 -0.92 -33.10 20.30
C LEU A 514 -1.05 -32.89 18.78
N LEU A 515 -1.08 -31.64 18.34
CA LEU A 515 -1.03 -31.33 16.90
C LEU A 515 0.39 -31.53 16.36
N GLY A 516 0.52 -32.40 15.36
CA GLY A 516 1.79 -32.73 14.72
C GLY A 516 2.83 -33.27 15.72
N ASN A 517 4.06 -32.78 15.60
CA ASN A 517 5.16 -33.10 16.51
C ASN A 517 5.25 -32.14 17.72
N VAL A 518 4.21 -31.33 17.99
CA VAL A 518 4.24 -30.32 19.06
C VAL A 518 3.39 -30.79 20.24
N VAL A 519 4.04 -31.01 21.39
CA VAL A 519 3.37 -31.30 22.67
C VAL A 519 3.19 -30.00 23.43
N TRP A 520 1.94 -29.62 23.67
CA TRP A 520 1.56 -28.35 24.30
C TRP A 520 1.68 -28.35 25.81
N ASP A 521 1.40 -29.48 26.45
CA ASP A 521 1.44 -29.67 27.89
C ASP A 521 1.63 -31.16 28.21
N GLY A 522 2.47 -31.47 29.20
CA GLY A 522 2.88 -32.84 29.54
C GLY A 522 1.86 -33.62 30.37
N ASP A 523 0.92 -32.92 31.03
CA ASP A 523 0.12 -33.54 32.09
C ASP A 523 -1.18 -34.21 31.63
N ARG A 524 -1.71 -33.91 30.43
CA ARG A 524 -2.90 -34.60 29.87
C ARG A 524 -2.88 -34.65 28.34
N ARG A 525 -2.78 -35.85 27.79
CA ARG A 525 -2.85 -36.14 26.34
C ARG A 525 -4.26 -36.04 25.75
N GLU A 526 -5.28 -35.74 26.55
CA GLU A 526 -6.70 -35.92 26.18
C GLU A 526 -7.50 -34.60 26.05
N ASP A 527 -6.87 -33.43 26.18
CA ASP A 527 -7.57 -32.14 26.23
C ASP A 527 -7.18 -31.17 25.09
N ASN A 528 -8.08 -30.22 24.76
CA ASN A 528 -7.75 -29.06 23.93
C ASN A 528 -7.05 -27.96 24.75
N THR A 529 -6.32 -27.06 24.08
CA THR A 529 -5.80 -25.81 24.66
C THR A 529 -6.94 -24.84 24.97
N GLY A 530 -6.67 -23.83 25.80
CA GLY A 530 -7.59 -22.74 26.06
C GLY A 530 -7.80 -21.84 24.83
N PRO A 531 -8.93 -21.12 24.74
CA PRO A 531 -9.22 -20.23 23.61
C PRO A 531 -8.26 -19.04 23.48
N GLU A 532 -7.52 -18.69 24.54
CA GLU A 532 -6.51 -17.62 24.54
C GLU A 532 -5.09 -18.12 24.31
N ASP A 533 -4.90 -19.44 24.24
CA ASP A 533 -3.57 -19.99 24.03
C ASP A 533 -3.15 -19.70 22.59
N LYS A 534 -1.89 -19.28 22.41
CA LYS A 534 -1.26 -19.16 21.08
C LYS A 534 -1.36 -20.52 20.39
N VAL A 535 -1.34 -20.56 19.05
CA VAL A 535 -1.22 -21.76 18.21
C VAL A 535 0.22 -21.80 17.67
N TYR A 536 0.95 -22.87 17.95
CA TYR A 536 2.37 -23.05 17.65
C TYR A 536 2.59 -23.83 16.34
N VAL A 537 1.51 -24.24 15.66
CA VAL A 537 1.62 -24.74 14.29
C VAL A 537 2.11 -23.58 13.43
N PRO A 538 3.27 -23.69 12.77
CA PRO A 538 3.81 -22.58 11.98
C PRO A 538 2.85 -22.14 10.87
N ILE A 539 2.77 -20.84 10.67
CA ILE A 539 2.08 -20.25 9.52
C ILE A 539 3.02 -20.41 8.31
N ALA A 540 2.57 -21.15 7.30
CA ALA A 540 3.30 -21.32 6.05
C ALA A 540 3.23 -20.06 5.18
N GLU A 541 2.04 -19.46 5.08
CA GLU A 541 1.78 -18.31 4.23
C GLU A 541 0.59 -17.48 4.76
N ILE A 542 0.66 -16.16 4.58
CA ILE A 542 -0.46 -15.24 4.75
C ILE A 542 -0.67 -14.56 3.41
N ASP A 543 -1.77 -14.89 2.73
CA ASP A 543 -2.16 -14.22 1.49
C ASP A 543 -2.84 -12.89 1.83
N PRO A 544 -2.22 -11.74 1.47
CA PRO A 544 -2.73 -10.42 1.81
C PRO A 544 -4.04 -10.07 1.10
N ILE A 545 -4.32 -10.66 -0.07
CA ILE A 545 -5.45 -10.32 -0.94
C ILE A 545 -6.65 -11.21 -0.63
N SER A 546 -6.46 -12.53 -0.61
CA SER A 546 -7.55 -13.46 -0.26
C SER A 546 -7.83 -13.51 1.25
N GLN A 547 -6.93 -12.93 2.05
CA GLN A 547 -6.99 -12.86 3.51
C GLN A 547 -7.00 -14.26 4.14
N VAL A 548 -6.26 -15.18 3.54
CA VAL A 548 -6.14 -16.58 3.98
C VAL A 548 -4.80 -16.79 4.67
N VAL A 549 -4.87 -17.41 5.85
CA VAL A 549 -3.74 -17.91 6.62
C VAL A 549 -3.66 -19.42 6.38
N THR A 550 -2.51 -19.89 5.91
CA THR A 550 -2.25 -21.31 5.67
C THR A 550 -1.23 -21.81 6.67
N PHE A 551 -1.56 -22.86 7.40
CA PHE A 551 -0.67 -23.54 8.34
C PHE A 551 0.13 -24.64 7.66
N THR A 552 1.32 -24.95 8.20
CA THR A 552 2.17 -26.05 7.71
C THR A 552 1.57 -27.43 7.99
N ASP A 553 0.77 -27.56 9.05
CA ASP A 553 0.10 -28.80 9.47
C ASP A 553 -1.37 -28.54 9.80
N TYR A 554 -2.15 -29.61 9.98
CA TYR A 554 -3.57 -29.52 10.32
C TYR A 554 -3.78 -28.88 11.69
N VAL A 555 -4.72 -27.94 11.78
CA VAL A 555 -5.14 -27.28 13.00
C VAL A 555 -6.59 -27.67 13.27
N TYR A 556 -6.82 -28.46 14.30
CA TYR A 556 -8.15 -28.94 14.70
C TYR A 556 -8.26 -29.03 16.22
N ARG A 557 -9.48 -29.18 16.73
CA ARG A 557 -9.77 -29.51 18.13
C ARG A 557 -10.56 -30.81 18.19
N TYR A 558 -10.60 -31.46 19.34
CA TYR A 558 -11.54 -32.57 19.57
C TYR A 558 -12.83 -32.07 20.23
N ALA A 559 -13.97 -32.44 19.67
CA ALA A 559 -15.29 -32.22 20.23
C ALA A 559 -15.86 -33.56 20.74
N ILE A 560 -16.35 -33.55 21.98
CA ILE A 560 -17.03 -34.72 22.57
C ILE A 560 -18.48 -34.70 22.08
N VAL A 561 -18.87 -35.71 21.31
CA VAL A 561 -20.22 -35.87 20.77
C VAL A 561 -20.90 -36.98 21.58
N ALA A 562 -21.80 -36.62 22.51
CA ALA A 562 -22.64 -37.53 23.30
C ALA A 562 -21.96 -38.83 23.79
N GLY A 563 -21.35 -38.80 24.98
CA GLY A 563 -20.68 -39.96 25.58
C GLY A 563 -19.16 -39.91 25.40
N THR A 564 -18.55 -41.01 24.93
CA THR A 564 -17.09 -41.14 24.68
C THR A 564 -16.70 -41.00 23.21
N ASP A 565 -17.63 -40.64 22.31
CA ASP A 565 -17.32 -40.41 20.89
C ASP A 565 -16.63 -39.05 20.73
N VAL A 566 -15.41 -39.07 20.21
CA VAL A 566 -14.53 -37.91 20.12
C VAL A 566 -14.28 -37.64 18.64
N ARG A 567 -14.75 -36.49 18.15
CA ARG A 567 -14.65 -36.12 16.73
C ARG A 567 -13.77 -34.90 16.54
N GLN A 568 -13.11 -34.84 15.40
CA GLN A 568 -12.29 -33.68 15.04
C GLN A 568 -13.23 -32.55 14.65
N ALA A 569 -13.04 -31.35 15.17
CA ALA A 569 -13.87 -30.19 14.87
C ALA A 569 -13.00 -28.99 14.51
N PHE A 570 -13.57 -28.08 13.72
CA PHE A 570 -12.89 -26.83 13.42
C PHE A 570 -12.74 -25.99 14.70
N PRO A 571 -11.54 -25.47 14.99
CA PRO A 571 -11.31 -24.60 16.12
C PRO A 571 -11.73 -23.17 15.77
N THR A 572 -12.14 -22.40 16.77
CA THR A 572 -12.31 -20.95 16.62
C THR A 572 -10.94 -20.30 16.80
N LEU A 573 -10.42 -19.71 15.72
CA LEU A 573 -9.09 -19.10 15.70
C LEU A 573 -9.16 -17.59 15.56
N THR A 574 -8.22 -16.89 16.18
CA THR A 574 -8.04 -15.44 16.09
C THR A 574 -6.63 -15.12 15.65
N LEU A 575 -6.48 -14.45 14.51
CA LEU A 575 -5.20 -13.97 13.99
C LEU A 575 -4.86 -12.61 14.62
N GLU A 576 -3.66 -12.45 15.13
CA GLU A 576 -3.09 -11.18 15.52
C GLU A 576 -1.95 -10.80 14.58
N THR A 577 -2.16 -9.77 13.77
CA THR A 577 -1.16 -9.29 12.80
C THR A 577 -1.32 -7.79 12.55
N ALA A 578 -0.34 -7.17 11.88
CA ALA A 578 -0.53 -5.84 11.30
C ALA A 578 -1.39 -5.91 10.03
N VAL A 579 -2.23 -4.91 9.83
CA VAL A 579 -3.03 -4.71 8.62
C VAL A 579 -2.81 -3.31 8.08
N LEU A 580 -2.92 -3.18 6.77
CA LEU A 580 -3.12 -1.90 6.10
C LEU A 580 -4.60 -1.77 5.77
N VAL A 581 -5.14 -0.56 5.92
CA VAL A 581 -6.56 -0.28 5.65
C VAL A 581 -6.65 0.57 4.40
N SER A 582 -7.57 0.22 3.50
CA SER A 582 -7.96 1.04 2.36
C SER A 582 -9.30 1.73 2.59
N VAL A 583 -9.43 2.95 2.06
CA VAL A 583 -10.67 3.73 2.08
C VAL A 583 -11.71 3.05 1.19
N SER A 584 -12.96 2.94 1.66
CA SER A 584 -14.01 2.14 1.02
C SER A 584 -14.32 2.57 -0.42
N ASP A 585 -14.21 3.86 -0.70
CA ASP A 585 -14.72 4.45 -1.94
C ASP A 585 -13.62 4.59 -2.99
N THR A 586 -12.37 4.82 -2.57
CA THR A 586 -11.23 5.07 -3.47
C THR A 586 -10.24 3.91 -3.56
N GLY A 587 -10.24 3.00 -2.58
CA GLY A 587 -9.21 1.97 -2.45
C GLY A 587 -7.83 2.51 -2.02
N GLU A 588 -7.69 3.81 -1.76
CA GLU A 588 -6.42 4.41 -1.31
C GLU A 588 -6.07 3.87 0.09
N LEU A 589 -4.82 3.50 0.31
CA LEU A 589 -4.34 3.11 1.63
C LEU A 589 -4.35 4.33 2.58
N VAL A 590 -4.84 4.11 3.79
CA VAL A 590 -4.87 5.11 4.85
C VAL A 590 -3.43 5.47 5.23
N ARG A 591 -3.10 6.76 5.10
CA ARG A 591 -1.78 7.33 5.42
C ARG A 591 -1.92 8.40 6.49
N ALA A 592 -0.89 8.57 7.31
CA ALA A 592 -0.81 9.71 8.22
C ALA A 592 -0.65 11.00 7.40
N LYS A 593 -1.52 11.99 7.63
CA LYS A 593 -1.53 13.26 6.90
C LYS A 593 -1.27 14.40 7.86
N TYR A 594 -0.21 15.16 7.62
CA TYR A 594 0.19 16.33 8.41
C TYR A 594 0.11 17.58 7.54
N THR A 595 -0.31 18.71 8.09
CA THR A 595 -0.43 19.96 7.33
C THR A 595 0.11 21.15 8.11
N ALA A 596 0.64 22.15 7.39
CA ALA A 596 1.01 23.45 7.92
C ALA A 596 0.29 24.55 7.12
N LYS A 597 -0.49 25.38 7.81
CA LYS A 597 -1.26 26.47 7.19
C LYS A 597 -0.34 27.59 6.72
N LEU A 598 -0.59 28.10 5.52
CA LEU A 598 0.13 29.23 4.93
C LEU A 598 -0.76 30.47 4.73
N GLY A 599 -2.09 30.30 4.72
CA GLY A 599 -3.03 31.40 4.58
C GLY A 599 -3.32 31.82 3.14
N GLY A 600 -2.86 31.06 2.15
CA GLY A 600 -3.18 31.28 0.73
C GLY A 600 -4.58 30.80 0.33
N ALA A 601 -4.98 31.08 -0.91
CA ALA A 601 -6.30 30.75 -1.45
C ALA A 601 -6.35 29.44 -2.25
N ALA A 602 -5.20 28.92 -2.69
CA ALA A 602 -5.16 27.69 -3.48
C ALA A 602 -5.36 26.42 -2.61
N PRO A 603 -5.72 25.27 -3.21
CA PRO A 603 -5.82 24.00 -2.48
C PRO A 603 -4.50 23.57 -1.83
N VAL A 604 -4.57 22.63 -0.89
CA VAL A 604 -3.39 22.12 -0.18
C VAL A 604 -2.45 21.39 -1.15
N GLU A 605 -1.17 21.76 -1.14
CA GLU A 605 -0.12 21.03 -1.88
C GLU A 605 0.35 19.83 -1.05
N TRP A 606 0.26 18.61 -1.62
CA TRP A 606 0.64 17.37 -0.93
C TRP A 606 1.94 16.77 -1.47
N GLN A 607 2.78 16.25 -0.57
CA GLN A 607 3.93 15.41 -0.90
C GLN A 607 3.90 14.10 -0.12
N ILE A 608 4.23 12.98 -0.78
CA ILE A 608 4.31 11.65 -0.15
C ILE A 608 5.73 11.43 0.40
N ARG A 609 5.82 10.94 1.64
CA ARG A 609 7.05 10.66 2.37
C ARG A 609 6.96 9.30 3.05
N GLU A 610 7.51 8.27 2.41
CA GLU A 610 7.49 6.89 2.93
C GLU A 610 8.35 6.71 4.19
N ASP A 611 9.24 7.66 4.50
CA ASP A 611 10.01 7.67 5.73
C ASP A 611 9.23 8.21 6.95
N VAL A 612 8.05 8.82 6.73
CA VAL A 612 7.14 9.22 7.81
C VAL A 612 6.20 8.05 8.08
N GLN A 613 6.59 7.15 8.99
CA GLN A 613 5.83 5.95 9.32
C GLN A 613 5.06 6.13 10.63
N LEU A 614 3.77 5.82 10.62
CA LEU A 614 2.91 5.81 11.80
C LEU A 614 2.33 4.42 11.99
N CYS A 615 2.46 3.88 13.20
CA CYS A 615 1.96 2.57 13.55
C CYS A 615 0.93 2.67 14.67
N VAL A 616 -0.06 1.78 14.67
CA VAL A 616 -1.09 1.70 15.70
C VAL A 616 -1.10 0.30 16.28
N ARG A 617 -1.03 0.19 17.60
CA ARG A 617 -1.14 -1.07 18.32
C ARG A 617 -2.49 -1.18 19.03
N GLY A 618 -3.31 -2.16 18.65
CA GLY A 618 -4.50 -2.53 19.41
C GLY A 618 -4.11 -3.32 20.67
N ARG A 619 -4.64 -2.93 21.82
CA ARG A 619 -4.48 -3.65 23.09
C ARG A 619 -5.70 -4.54 23.32
N TYR A 620 -5.46 -5.82 23.57
CA TYR A 620 -6.52 -6.82 23.76
C TYR A 620 -6.36 -7.53 25.11
N GLY A 621 -7.48 -7.79 25.77
CA GLY A 621 -7.58 -8.57 26.99
C GLY A 621 -8.10 -9.99 26.72
N PRO A 622 -8.45 -10.74 27.78
CA PRO A 622 -9.07 -12.06 27.65
C PRO A 622 -10.35 -12.02 26.81
N LYS A 623 -10.63 -13.09 26.08
CA LYS A 623 -11.74 -13.25 25.13
C LYS A 623 -11.69 -12.24 24.00
N ASN A 624 -10.49 -11.90 23.54
CA ASN A 624 -10.23 -10.89 22.51
C ASN A 624 -10.85 -9.51 22.79
N LYS A 625 -11.13 -9.18 24.06
CA LYS A 625 -11.76 -7.91 24.43
C LYS A 625 -10.86 -6.73 24.06
N TYR A 626 -11.36 -5.78 23.27
CA TYR A 626 -10.58 -4.60 22.90
C TYR A 626 -10.47 -3.63 24.08
N LEU A 627 -9.25 -3.37 24.54
CA LEU A 627 -8.96 -2.51 25.70
C LEU A 627 -8.60 -1.07 25.28
N GLY A 628 -8.19 -0.86 24.03
CA GLY A 628 -7.83 0.46 23.51
C GLY A 628 -6.74 0.40 22.45
N ARG A 629 -6.29 1.57 22.00
CA ARG A 629 -5.19 1.72 21.04
C ARG A 629 -4.02 2.49 21.65
N GLU A 630 -2.85 2.21 21.12
CA GLU A 630 -1.62 2.94 21.38
C GLU A 630 -1.00 3.37 20.06
N TRP A 631 -0.61 4.63 19.96
CA TRP A 631 0.12 5.14 18.81
C TRP A 631 1.61 4.87 19.01
N VAL A 632 2.17 4.09 18.10
CA VAL A 632 3.59 3.75 18.07
C VAL A 632 4.27 4.68 17.07
N ASP A 633 5.43 5.21 17.44
CA ASP A 633 6.26 6.12 16.62
C ASP A 633 5.65 7.48 16.27
N GLN A 634 4.51 7.86 16.87
CA GLN A 634 3.81 9.12 16.56
C GLN A 634 4.70 10.36 16.70
N LYS A 635 5.48 10.45 17.80
CA LYS A 635 6.36 11.60 18.05
C LYS A 635 7.44 11.74 16.99
N GLU A 636 7.98 10.61 16.51
CA GLU A 636 9.00 10.60 15.48
C GLU A 636 8.40 10.96 14.12
N ALA A 637 7.23 10.39 13.79
CA ALA A 637 6.49 10.74 12.58
C ALA A 637 6.14 12.23 12.53
N GLU A 638 5.67 12.81 13.64
CA GLU A 638 5.37 14.24 13.78
C GLU A 638 6.63 15.11 13.61
N ALA A 639 7.75 14.73 14.23
CA ALA A 639 9.01 15.46 14.11
C ALA A 639 9.53 15.47 12.67
N ARG A 640 9.51 14.32 11.98
CA ARG A 640 9.90 14.20 10.56
C ARG A 640 8.95 15.00 9.67
N ALA A 641 7.64 14.89 9.88
CA ALA A 641 6.65 15.63 9.11
C ALA A 641 6.81 17.16 9.29
N ALA A 642 7.04 17.63 10.52
CA ALA A 642 7.27 19.04 10.82
C ALA A 642 8.50 19.59 10.08
N TYR A 643 9.59 18.80 10.01
CA TYR A 643 10.78 19.16 9.24
C TYR A 643 10.48 19.38 7.76
N TYR A 644 9.77 18.44 7.12
CA TYR A 644 9.39 18.58 5.71
C TYR A 644 8.41 19.73 5.47
N LEU A 645 7.42 19.89 6.34
CA LEU A 645 6.44 20.98 6.27
C LEU A 645 7.13 22.35 6.36
N ALA A 646 8.15 22.50 7.21
CA ALA A 646 8.92 23.73 7.32
C ALA A 646 9.67 24.04 6.00
N GLY A 647 10.30 23.04 5.38
CA GLY A 647 10.94 23.18 4.07
C GLY A 647 9.95 23.56 2.96
N MET A 648 8.77 22.92 2.94
CA MET A 648 7.71 23.25 1.98
C MET A 648 7.17 24.67 2.18
N ALA A 649 6.92 25.07 3.42
CA ALA A 649 6.42 26.40 3.78
C ALA A 649 7.38 27.52 3.37
N HIS A 650 8.69 27.28 3.47
CA HIS A 650 9.70 28.26 3.13
C HIS A 650 9.62 28.72 1.67
N ARG A 651 9.17 27.86 0.75
CA ARG A 651 8.98 28.19 -0.68
C ARG A 651 7.92 29.27 -0.93
N TYR A 652 6.98 29.43 0.01
CA TYR A 652 5.84 30.34 -0.11
C TYR A 652 5.97 31.60 0.73
N ARG A 653 7.12 31.80 1.39
CA ARG A 653 7.34 33.00 2.19
C ARG A 653 7.48 34.20 1.26
N VAL A 654 6.54 35.15 1.34
CA VAL A 654 6.67 36.44 0.66
C VAL A 654 7.95 37.10 1.16
N THR A 655 8.87 37.35 0.24
CA THR A 655 10.11 38.05 0.51
C THR A 655 10.07 39.36 -0.27
N GLY A 656 10.42 40.46 0.39
CA GLY A 656 10.64 41.72 -0.32
C GLY A 656 11.79 41.52 -1.31
N GLY A 657 11.62 42.05 -2.51
CA GLY A 657 12.65 42.08 -3.53
C GLY A 657 12.94 43.51 -3.98
N GLU A 658 14.02 43.64 -4.72
CA GLU A 658 14.48 44.91 -5.27
C GLU A 658 15.10 44.65 -6.63
N THR A 659 14.69 45.43 -7.63
CA THR A 659 15.36 45.48 -8.94
C THR A 659 16.14 46.79 -9.03
N ARG A 660 17.43 46.70 -9.35
CA ARG A 660 18.28 47.86 -9.64
C ARG A 660 18.81 47.80 -11.07
N GLN A 661 18.79 48.94 -11.74
CA GLN A 661 19.48 49.15 -13.02
C GLN A 661 20.71 50.02 -12.80
N TYR A 662 21.87 49.48 -13.14
CA TYR A 662 23.16 50.14 -13.03
C TYR A 662 23.64 50.67 -14.37
N ILE A 663 24.32 51.81 -14.30
CA ILE A 663 24.99 52.41 -15.45
C ILE A 663 26.32 51.66 -15.67
N GLY A 664 26.50 51.07 -16.86
CA GLY A 664 27.67 50.28 -17.25
C GLY A 664 27.56 48.78 -16.94
N ILE A 665 28.67 48.06 -17.16
CA ILE A 665 28.79 46.62 -16.90
C ILE A 665 29.32 46.38 -15.49
N HIS A 666 28.51 45.77 -14.63
CA HIS A 666 28.89 45.40 -13.27
C HIS A 666 28.91 43.89 -13.08
N LEU A 667 29.94 43.40 -12.38
CA LEU A 667 30.15 41.98 -12.12
C LEU A 667 29.38 41.55 -10.87
N ILE A 668 28.09 41.27 -11.02
CA ILE A 668 27.22 40.84 -9.93
C ILE A 668 26.98 39.33 -10.05
N ASN A 669 27.44 38.56 -9.06
CA ASN A 669 27.17 37.13 -8.99
C ASN A 669 25.80 36.88 -8.35
N LEU A 670 25.10 35.83 -8.82
CA LEU A 670 23.86 35.36 -8.20
C LEU A 670 24.17 34.65 -6.87
N ASP A 671 23.29 34.78 -5.89
CA ASP A 671 23.35 34.03 -4.64
C ASP A 671 21.93 33.70 -4.18
N GLY A 672 21.71 33.12 -3.00
CA GLY A 672 20.35 32.81 -2.55
C GLY A 672 19.41 34.01 -2.56
N HIS A 673 19.93 35.24 -2.44
CA HIS A 673 19.18 36.50 -2.44
C HIS A 673 19.05 37.11 -3.85
N VAL A 674 20.13 37.21 -4.63
CA VAL A 674 20.15 37.75 -6.00
C VAL A 674 19.76 36.68 -7.01
N GLN A 675 18.51 36.71 -7.50
CA GLN A 675 17.94 35.63 -8.29
C GLN A 675 18.16 35.75 -9.81
N GLN A 676 18.34 36.97 -10.32
CA GLN A 676 18.53 37.20 -11.74
C GLN A 676 19.38 38.44 -12.00
N VAL A 677 20.31 38.31 -12.95
CA VAL A 677 21.12 39.43 -13.45
C VAL A 677 21.07 39.44 -14.97
N SER A 678 20.94 40.61 -15.56
CA SER A 678 20.98 40.83 -17.00
C SER A 678 22.00 41.91 -17.35
N TRP A 679 22.69 41.72 -18.47
CA TRP A 679 23.62 42.68 -19.04
C TRP A 679 23.16 43.04 -20.44
N SER A 680 23.29 44.31 -20.79
CA SER A 680 23.07 44.77 -22.16
C SER A 680 24.20 45.69 -22.60
N VAL A 681 24.61 45.56 -23.85
CA VAL A 681 25.54 46.45 -24.56
C VAL A 681 24.97 46.71 -25.95
N GLY A 682 24.90 47.97 -26.36
CA GLY A 682 24.43 48.35 -27.69
C GLY A 682 24.35 49.86 -27.88
N PRO A 683 23.62 50.34 -28.91
CA PRO A 683 23.52 51.77 -29.22
C PRO A 683 22.96 52.63 -28.07
N GLY A 684 22.14 52.03 -27.19
CA GLY A 684 21.57 52.67 -26.00
C GLY A 684 22.51 52.76 -24.79
N GLY A 685 23.76 52.32 -24.93
CA GLY A 685 24.71 52.25 -23.83
C GLY A 685 24.83 50.85 -23.23
N ALA A 686 25.71 50.72 -22.24
CA ALA A 686 25.89 49.50 -21.47
C ALA A 686 25.17 49.61 -20.12
N SER A 687 24.43 48.57 -19.74
CA SER A 687 23.71 48.53 -18.46
C SER A 687 23.71 47.15 -17.85
N THR A 688 23.57 47.10 -16.53
CA THR A 688 23.41 45.87 -15.75
C THR A 688 22.14 45.98 -14.92
N VAL A 689 21.25 45.00 -15.00
CA VAL A 689 20.02 44.94 -14.18
C VAL A 689 20.13 43.73 -13.27
N ALA A 690 20.01 43.93 -11.96
CA ALA A 690 20.03 42.85 -10.97
C ALA A 690 18.77 42.89 -10.10
N SER A 691 18.22 41.71 -9.81
CA SER A 691 17.02 41.56 -8.99
C SER A 691 17.24 40.62 -7.81
N THR A 692 16.79 41.05 -6.64
CA THR A 692 16.73 40.21 -5.43
C THR A 692 15.32 39.68 -5.23
N ASN A 693 15.25 38.43 -4.77
CA ASN A 693 14.02 37.70 -4.49
C ASN A 693 12.96 37.65 -5.63
N SER A 694 13.32 38.08 -6.84
CA SER A 694 12.43 38.28 -7.99
C SER A 694 13.21 38.08 -9.29
N GLU A 695 12.48 37.83 -10.38
CA GLU A 695 13.04 37.74 -11.74
C GLU A 695 12.41 38.85 -12.61
N HIS A 696 13.21 39.79 -13.11
CA HIS A 696 12.76 40.96 -13.88
C HIS A 696 12.61 40.72 -15.38
N SER A 697 13.29 39.72 -15.93
CA SER A 697 13.34 39.47 -17.36
C SER A 697 12.17 38.60 -17.82
N ALA A 698 11.34 39.13 -18.71
CA ALA A 698 10.25 38.39 -19.34
C ALA A 698 10.72 37.35 -20.37
N SER A 699 11.95 37.46 -20.87
CA SER A 699 12.49 36.54 -21.89
C SER A 699 12.93 35.19 -21.30
N VAL A 700 13.16 35.14 -19.99
CA VAL A 700 13.46 33.90 -19.28
C VAL A 700 12.23 33.56 -18.42
N PRO A 701 11.53 32.42 -18.67
CA PRO A 701 10.37 32.04 -17.88
C PRO A 701 10.71 31.98 -16.39
N PRO A 702 9.81 32.33 -15.45
CA PRO A 702 10.08 32.26 -14.02
C PRO A 702 10.58 30.89 -13.55
N TYR A 703 11.38 30.83 -12.47
CA TYR A 703 11.94 29.57 -11.95
C TYR A 703 10.90 28.44 -11.83
N ALA A 704 9.70 28.71 -11.31
CA ALA A 704 8.64 27.69 -11.19
C ALA A 704 8.15 27.18 -12.56
N ALA A 705 8.12 28.02 -13.59
CA ALA A 705 7.82 27.61 -14.96
C ALA A 705 8.96 26.76 -15.55
N ARG A 706 10.23 27.14 -15.30
CA ARG A 706 11.41 26.36 -15.73
C ARG A 706 11.42 24.98 -15.07
N ARG A 707 11.18 24.88 -13.77
CA ARG A 707 11.07 23.58 -13.05
C ARG A 707 9.94 22.71 -13.58
N ARG A 708 8.80 23.30 -13.94
CA ARG A 708 7.72 22.56 -14.60
C ARG A 708 8.15 22.02 -15.95
N ALA A 709 8.81 22.83 -16.78
CA ALA A 709 9.34 22.39 -18.07
C ALA A 709 10.41 21.30 -17.93
N GLU A 710 11.28 21.39 -16.92
CA GLU A 710 12.32 20.40 -16.61
C GLU A 710 11.74 19.07 -16.09
N ASN A 711 10.64 19.12 -15.32
CA ASN A 711 9.98 17.93 -14.78
C ASN A 711 8.98 17.28 -15.76
N LEU A 712 8.64 17.96 -16.87
CA LEU A 712 7.84 17.33 -17.91
C LEU A 712 8.65 16.18 -18.52
N PRO A 713 8.06 15.00 -18.69
CA PRO A 713 8.72 13.91 -19.41
C PRO A 713 9.10 14.42 -20.80
N PRO A 714 10.28 14.06 -21.32
CA PRO A 714 10.73 14.51 -22.64
C PRO A 714 9.64 14.19 -23.66
N ASP A 715 9.25 15.19 -24.45
CA ASP A 715 8.22 15.04 -25.47
C ASP A 715 8.66 13.95 -26.44
N LYS A 716 8.01 12.78 -26.33
CA LYS A 716 8.34 11.60 -27.12
C LYS A 716 8.21 11.90 -28.62
N SER A 717 7.34 12.83 -29.01
CA SER A 717 7.16 13.23 -30.40
C SER A 717 8.32 14.07 -30.92
N ALA A 718 8.85 15.00 -30.11
CA ALA A 718 10.05 15.77 -30.44
C ALA A 718 11.32 14.90 -30.45
N ALA A 719 11.44 13.95 -29.52
CA ALA A 719 12.53 12.98 -29.51
C ALA A 719 12.52 12.08 -30.76
N LEU A 720 11.34 11.61 -31.18
CA LEU A 720 11.17 10.87 -32.43
C LEU A 720 11.48 11.75 -33.65
N ALA A 721 11.03 13.01 -33.68
CA ALA A 721 11.31 13.92 -34.78
C ALA A 721 12.82 14.19 -34.94
N ASN A 722 13.54 14.41 -33.84
CA ASN A 722 14.99 14.58 -33.85
C ASN A 722 15.71 13.30 -34.30
N PHE A 723 15.26 12.12 -33.86
CA PHE A 723 15.80 10.83 -34.32
C PHE A 723 15.62 10.64 -35.83
N PHE A 724 14.44 11.00 -36.37
CA PHE A 724 14.20 10.95 -37.81
C PHE A 724 15.01 11.99 -38.59
N GLU A 725 15.25 13.18 -38.04
CA GLU A 725 16.16 14.16 -38.65
C GLU A 725 17.62 13.68 -38.64
N GLU A 726 18.08 13.04 -37.56
CA GLU A 726 19.43 12.44 -37.49
C GLU A 726 19.60 11.30 -38.49
N GLU A 727 18.61 10.40 -38.63
CA GLU A 727 18.63 9.37 -39.68
C GLU A 727 18.66 9.98 -41.08
N ARG A 728 17.92 11.06 -41.31
CA ARG A 728 17.85 11.74 -42.60
C ARG A 728 19.15 12.47 -42.93
N ALA A 729 19.80 13.08 -41.92
CA ALA A 729 21.12 13.69 -42.04
C ALA A 729 22.23 12.64 -42.25
N GLY A 730 22.13 11.49 -41.57
CA GLY A 730 23.05 10.35 -41.73
C GLY A 730 22.99 9.70 -43.11
N ARG A 731 21.81 9.67 -43.75
CA ARG A 731 21.65 9.17 -45.14
C ARG A 731 22.17 10.13 -46.22
N LEU A 732 22.42 11.40 -45.88
CA LEU A 732 22.95 12.40 -46.81
C LEU A 732 24.48 12.46 -46.85
N LEU A 733 25.17 11.76 -45.94
CA LEU A 733 26.62 11.62 -45.98
C LEU A 733 26.99 10.28 -46.64
N PRO A 734 27.83 10.27 -47.70
CA PRO A 734 28.26 9.02 -48.30
C PRO A 734 29.08 8.21 -47.29
N PRO A 735 28.98 6.86 -47.31
CA PRO A 735 29.75 6.01 -46.42
C PRO A 735 31.25 6.28 -46.63
N ARG A 736 31.97 6.43 -45.51
CA ARG A 736 33.44 6.47 -45.50
C ARG A 736 34.04 5.11 -45.83
#